data_AF-A0A1F8RBP2-F1
#
_entry.id   AF-A0A1F8RBP2-F1
#
_cell.length_a   1.000
_cell.length_b   1.000
_cell.length_c   1.000
_cell.angle_alpha   90.00
_cell.angle_beta   90.00
_cell.angle_gamma   90.00
#
_symmetry.space_group_name_H-M   'P 1'
#
loop_
_entity.id
_entity.type
_entity.pdbx_description
1 polymer ?
#
loop_
_entity_poly.entity_id
_entity_poly.type
_entity_poly.pdbx_seq_one_letter_code
_entity_poly.pdbx_strand_id
1 'polypeptide(L)'
;MPTATILAKLDLAADRTFTTDISAYLVDPQDLGVDGLGREGDMDAAGPSRCQVLVDNADGRFSTKNSGSPYYPNLKPGVLIRVQVPWNAVTYDYFLGIVTEIEVLPMPSDKLARLTCIDMMAVLAATDTRLAAMENQYTGVIIDRLLDGAEGELVSNPRFEKDLTGYSAIGGASAPVRVTVGDMLHLPAAMTVTVSNAAGSGWRYDITSKTAAGQKVTAAAYVRAEADADVGKTVVARIADNGGVRATSGVVTLTASYQRVVVSGTFDGASTARYVDVVTNAAQGVFTFRTGASHAVAAVAAIPRATDKGIATIERAYYPRTPALAAIQEIRDNELGGLFFFDAAGVATFQDRSHRFREAHSRTSQATIAEKFTAISYRESLDDRLSEVRFYYGRWDVGAQATVFSLIPAPRAIPANGSLTIEISYGGGLVRNTVVPVANTHWKANSLPDGTGSDDSGSLTFTFQDFGGAAEAKFTNSLSRAVYLTMLDVIGTPVRPASDEVLATATPTTPPPLSNPLVHTYPLQTSEPHVQAWADYHAKRHGDTQREQISIVIDAPWPDAATDTLMAQVLDLDISDRITISDTTFPFGSKVNGDYYVDSISRRVVAEQGGARRAEAALRVSPVDLDYWILGTGKLDDSAGVDNARLAV
;
A
#
# COMPACT_ATOMS: atom_id res chain seq x y z
N MET A 1 -33.82 -19.24 16.34
CA MET A 1 -33.00 -18.05 16.61
C MET A 1 -32.08 -17.87 15.41
N PRO A 2 -31.57 -16.67 15.09
CA PRO A 2 -30.55 -16.55 14.05
C PRO A 2 -29.29 -17.28 14.52
N THR A 3 -28.90 -18.32 13.80
CA THR A 3 -27.78 -19.21 14.14
C THR A 3 -26.57 -18.78 13.31
N ALA A 4 -25.45 -18.46 13.99
CA ALA A 4 -24.23 -18.09 13.29
C ALA A 4 -23.71 -19.27 12.46
N THR A 5 -23.30 -19.02 11.22
CA THR A 5 -22.82 -20.07 10.30
C THR A 5 -21.53 -19.61 9.65
N ILE A 6 -20.54 -20.49 9.49
CA ILE A 6 -19.33 -20.12 8.75
C ILE A 6 -19.54 -20.42 7.27
N LEU A 7 -19.36 -19.40 6.44
CA LEU A 7 -19.38 -19.51 4.99
C LEU A 7 -17.97 -19.46 4.45
N ALA A 8 -17.54 -20.50 3.75
CA ALA A 8 -16.24 -20.54 3.06
C ALA A 8 -16.46 -20.70 1.56
N LYS A 9 -15.87 -19.81 0.77
CA LYS A 9 -16.03 -19.78 -0.69
C LYS A 9 -14.68 -19.67 -1.38
N LEU A 10 -14.50 -20.46 -2.44
CA LEU A 10 -13.31 -20.46 -3.28
C LEU A 10 -13.56 -19.69 -4.59
N ASP A 11 -12.53 -18.98 -5.04
CA ASP A 11 -12.49 -18.36 -6.37
C ASP A 11 -11.77 -19.26 -7.37
N LEU A 12 -12.43 -20.34 -7.80
CA LEU A 12 -11.85 -21.27 -8.77
C LEU A 12 -11.77 -20.67 -10.19
N ALA A 13 -12.52 -19.61 -10.48
CA ALA A 13 -12.53 -18.93 -11.76
C ALA A 13 -11.49 -17.81 -11.87
N ALA A 14 -10.84 -17.44 -10.75
CA ALA A 14 -9.92 -16.31 -10.64
C ALA A 14 -10.55 -14.97 -11.09
N ASP A 15 -11.83 -14.78 -10.78
CA ASP A 15 -12.62 -13.60 -11.16
C ASP A 15 -13.13 -12.78 -9.96
N ARG A 16 -12.75 -13.18 -8.74
CA ARG A 16 -13.16 -12.59 -7.44
C ARG A 16 -14.67 -12.59 -7.19
N THR A 17 -15.43 -13.46 -7.85
CA THR A 17 -16.88 -13.60 -7.61
C THR A 17 -17.20 -14.63 -6.53
N PHE A 18 -16.25 -15.53 -6.20
CA PHE A 18 -16.38 -16.54 -5.14
C PHE A 18 -17.64 -17.42 -5.30
N THR A 19 -17.92 -17.90 -6.52
CA THR A 19 -19.11 -18.72 -6.81
C THR A 19 -19.07 -20.13 -6.22
N THR A 20 -17.88 -20.66 -5.92
CA THR A 20 -17.75 -22.03 -5.40
C THR A 20 -17.88 -22.03 -3.89
N ASP A 21 -19.08 -22.35 -3.40
CA ASP A 21 -19.35 -22.50 -1.98
C ASP A 21 -18.89 -23.86 -1.46
N ILE A 22 -18.00 -23.86 -0.47
CA ILE A 22 -17.47 -25.06 0.18
C ILE A 22 -17.94 -25.24 1.63
N SER A 23 -18.87 -24.39 2.09
CA SER A 23 -19.31 -24.33 3.49
C SER A 23 -19.87 -25.66 3.99
N ALA A 24 -20.56 -26.40 3.12
CA ALA A 24 -21.13 -27.71 3.45
C ALA A 24 -20.08 -28.82 3.66
N TYR A 25 -18.83 -28.59 3.23
CA TYR A 25 -17.74 -29.54 3.39
C TYR A 25 -16.84 -29.19 4.56
N LEU A 26 -17.03 -28.06 5.24
CA LEU A 26 -16.22 -27.70 6.39
C LEU A 26 -16.37 -28.77 7.47
N VAL A 27 -15.26 -29.42 7.81
CA VAL A 27 -15.20 -30.40 8.90
C VAL A 27 -14.89 -29.64 10.16
N ASP A 28 -15.84 -29.71 11.08
CA ASP A 28 -15.92 -28.82 12.21
C ASP A 28 -15.67 -27.36 11.80
N PRO A 29 -16.62 -26.70 11.09
CA PRO A 29 -16.48 -25.30 10.68
C PRO A 29 -16.07 -24.39 11.84
N GLN A 30 -16.32 -24.88 13.05
CA GLN A 30 -16.23 -24.22 14.33
C GLN A 30 -14.89 -24.50 15.03
N ASP A 31 -13.89 -25.06 14.34
CA ASP A 31 -12.47 -25.01 14.71
C ASP A 31 -11.68 -24.07 13.77
N LEU A 32 -12.38 -23.30 12.93
CA LEU A 32 -11.77 -22.32 12.05
C LEU A 32 -11.19 -21.16 12.88
N GLY A 33 -9.87 -21.00 12.80
CA GLY A 33 -9.12 -19.93 13.44
C GLY A 33 -8.52 -18.97 12.41
N VAL A 34 -8.47 -17.69 12.78
CA VAL A 34 -7.76 -16.63 12.09
C VAL A 34 -6.83 -15.96 13.10
N ASP A 35 -5.53 -16.02 12.81
CA ASP A 35 -4.48 -15.49 13.68
C ASP A 35 -3.64 -14.45 12.94
N GLY A 36 -3.00 -13.54 13.68
CA GLY A 36 -2.00 -12.63 13.14
C GLY A 36 -2.55 -11.37 12.46
N LEU A 37 -3.82 -11.02 12.69
CA LEU A 37 -4.36 -9.72 12.26
C LEU A 37 -3.81 -8.62 13.17
N GLY A 38 -3.12 -7.63 12.62
CA GLY A 38 -2.55 -6.51 13.38
C GLY A 38 -1.07 -6.70 13.75
N ARG A 39 -0.62 -5.98 14.79
CA ARG A 39 0.79 -5.91 15.23
C ARG A 39 0.95 -6.42 16.66
N GLU A 40 2.13 -6.93 16.97
CA GLU A 40 2.46 -7.40 18.31
C GLU A 40 3.02 -6.27 19.19
N GLY A 41 3.96 -5.48 18.70
CA GLY A 41 4.47 -4.29 19.38
C GLY A 41 4.10 -2.98 18.68
N ASP A 42 4.19 -1.86 19.39
CA ASP A 42 3.87 -0.54 18.82
C ASP A 42 4.76 -0.16 17.62
N MET A 43 6.03 -0.58 17.64
CA MET A 43 6.95 -0.32 16.55
C MET A 43 6.94 -1.41 15.47
N ASP A 44 6.37 -2.57 15.79
CA ASP A 44 6.36 -3.70 14.89
C ASP A 44 5.48 -3.43 13.67
N ALA A 45 5.88 -3.99 12.54
CA ALA A 45 5.01 -4.12 11.39
C ALA A 45 3.87 -5.10 11.73
N ALA A 46 2.69 -4.89 11.13
CA ALA A 46 1.65 -5.90 11.17
C ALA A 46 2.11 -7.16 10.41
N GLY A 47 1.81 -8.31 10.98
CA GLY A 47 2.10 -9.60 10.36
C GLY A 47 1.02 -10.00 9.34
N PRO A 48 1.32 -10.99 8.48
CA PRO A 48 0.29 -11.58 7.64
C PRO A 48 -0.63 -12.46 8.49
N SER A 49 -1.94 -12.26 8.33
CA SER A 49 -2.94 -13.10 8.96
C SER A 49 -3.05 -14.47 8.28
N ARG A 50 -3.39 -15.48 9.06
CA ARG A 50 -3.43 -16.89 8.63
C ARG A 50 -4.74 -17.52 9.00
N CYS A 51 -5.24 -18.38 8.13
CA CYS A 51 -6.44 -19.18 8.36
C CYS A 51 -6.20 -20.62 7.94
N GLN A 52 -6.74 -21.58 8.70
CA GLN A 52 -6.72 -22.98 8.34
C GLN A 52 -8.13 -23.51 8.21
N VAL A 53 -8.41 -24.14 7.07
CA VAL A 53 -9.72 -24.70 6.76
C VAL A 53 -9.60 -26.20 6.56
N LEU A 54 -10.33 -26.97 7.36
CA LEU A 54 -10.42 -28.42 7.24
C LEU A 54 -11.72 -28.80 6.53
N VAL A 55 -11.64 -29.66 5.51
CA VAL A 55 -12.78 -30.06 4.69
C VAL A 55 -12.91 -31.57 4.53
N ASP A 56 -14.15 -32.04 4.46
CA ASP A 56 -14.51 -33.41 4.12
C ASP A 56 -14.19 -33.63 2.65
N ASN A 57 -13.38 -34.65 2.41
CA ASN A 57 -12.90 -35.06 1.11
C ASN A 57 -13.23 -36.54 0.84
N ALA A 58 -14.32 -37.06 1.43
CA ALA A 58 -14.77 -38.43 1.26
C ALA A 58 -15.04 -38.84 -0.21
N ASP A 59 -15.43 -37.87 -1.05
CA ASP A 59 -15.64 -38.06 -2.49
C ASP A 59 -14.45 -37.64 -3.36
N GLY A 60 -13.36 -37.20 -2.74
CA GLY A 60 -12.14 -36.79 -3.43
C GLY A 60 -12.22 -35.46 -4.17
N ARG A 61 -13.21 -34.58 -3.90
CA ARG A 61 -13.33 -33.28 -4.56
C ARG A 61 -12.17 -32.31 -4.28
N PHE A 62 -11.56 -32.36 -3.11
CA PHE A 62 -10.41 -31.54 -2.74
C PHE A 62 -9.07 -32.19 -3.10
N SER A 63 -9.10 -33.40 -3.67
CA SER A 63 -7.91 -34.08 -4.18
C SER A 63 -7.50 -33.49 -5.53
N THR A 64 -6.46 -32.64 -5.53
CA THR A 64 -5.98 -31.90 -6.72
C THR A 64 -5.52 -32.79 -7.89
N LYS A 65 -5.28 -34.09 -7.65
CA LYS A 65 -4.91 -35.08 -8.67
C LYS A 65 -6.10 -35.90 -9.19
N ASN A 66 -7.30 -35.73 -8.63
CA ASN A 66 -8.50 -36.43 -9.07
C ASN A 66 -9.11 -35.71 -10.28
N SER A 67 -8.89 -36.22 -11.49
CA SER A 67 -9.45 -35.64 -12.72
C SER A 67 -10.99 -35.72 -12.79
N GLY A 68 -11.62 -36.55 -11.96
CA GLY A 68 -13.07 -36.61 -11.81
C GLY A 68 -13.64 -35.63 -10.77
N SER A 69 -12.79 -34.87 -10.07
CA SER A 69 -13.24 -33.86 -9.11
C SER A 69 -13.93 -32.69 -9.82
N PRO A 70 -15.05 -32.15 -9.27
CA PRO A 70 -15.66 -30.92 -9.79
C PRO A 70 -14.75 -29.69 -9.67
N TYR A 71 -13.70 -29.75 -8.84
CA TYR A 71 -12.75 -28.66 -8.67
C TYR A 71 -11.49 -28.83 -9.51
N TYR A 72 -11.32 -29.95 -10.22
CA TYR A 72 -10.22 -30.15 -11.15
C TYR A 72 -10.44 -29.39 -12.46
N PRO A 73 -9.41 -28.76 -13.07
CA PRO A 73 -8.03 -28.62 -12.61
C PRO A 73 -7.77 -27.35 -11.78
N ASN A 74 -8.82 -26.66 -11.37
CA ASN A 74 -8.75 -25.27 -10.90
C ASN A 74 -8.38 -25.15 -9.42
N LEU A 75 -8.61 -26.17 -8.59
CA LEU A 75 -8.14 -26.20 -7.21
C LEU A 75 -6.62 -26.47 -7.18
N LYS A 76 -5.87 -25.44 -6.80
CA LYS A 76 -4.41 -25.44 -6.68
C LYS A 76 -3.97 -24.34 -5.70
N PRO A 77 -2.74 -24.38 -5.18
CA PRO A 77 -2.17 -23.24 -4.46
C PRO A 77 -2.28 -21.95 -5.28
N GLY A 78 -2.61 -20.85 -4.61
CA GLY A 78 -2.87 -19.53 -5.19
C GLY A 78 -4.35 -19.20 -5.46
N VAL A 79 -5.28 -20.16 -5.28
CA VAL A 79 -6.73 -19.88 -5.31
C VAL A 79 -7.11 -18.98 -4.15
N LEU A 80 -7.95 -17.96 -4.40
CA LEU A 80 -8.48 -17.12 -3.33
C LEU A 80 -9.57 -17.86 -2.54
N ILE A 81 -9.59 -17.64 -1.24
CA ILE A 81 -10.63 -18.10 -0.32
C ILE A 81 -11.16 -16.93 0.47
N ARG A 82 -12.49 -16.87 0.62
CA ARG A 82 -13.18 -15.94 1.49
C ARG A 82 -13.92 -16.72 2.57
N VAL A 83 -13.77 -16.28 3.81
CA VAL A 83 -14.52 -16.77 4.97
C VAL A 83 -15.36 -15.63 5.53
N GLN A 84 -16.66 -15.89 5.74
CA GLN A 84 -17.63 -14.93 6.26
C GLN A 84 -18.52 -15.58 7.32
N VAL A 85 -19.08 -14.74 8.21
CA VAL A 85 -20.02 -15.17 9.25
C VAL A 85 -21.30 -14.32 9.14
N PRO A 86 -22.41 -14.86 8.63
CA PRO A 86 -23.71 -14.24 8.77
C PRO A 86 -24.25 -14.47 10.18
N TRP A 87 -24.55 -13.37 10.88
CA TRP A 87 -25.17 -13.38 12.19
C TRP A 87 -26.12 -12.19 12.31
N ASN A 88 -27.33 -12.45 12.83
CA ASN A 88 -28.35 -11.42 13.06
C ASN A 88 -28.61 -10.49 11.85
N ALA A 89 -28.70 -11.07 10.65
CA ALA A 89 -28.87 -10.38 9.36
C ALA A 89 -27.69 -9.48 8.89
N VAL A 90 -26.58 -9.44 9.63
CA VAL A 90 -25.31 -8.84 9.19
C VAL A 90 -24.37 -9.96 8.75
N THR A 91 -23.57 -9.72 7.71
CA THR A 91 -22.50 -10.64 7.29
C THR A 91 -21.17 -10.00 7.60
N TYR A 92 -20.42 -10.62 8.50
CA TYR A 92 -19.09 -10.17 8.91
C TYR A 92 -18.04 -10.86 8.05
N ASP A 93 -17.09 -10.08 7.52
CA ASP A 93 -15.90 -10.63 6.87
C ASP A 93 -14.95 -11.17 7.94
N TYR A 94 -14.59 -12.44 7.81
CA TYR A 94 -13.77 -13.14 8.81
C TYR A 94 -12.33 -13.34 8.32
N PHE A 95 -12.16 -13.60 7.02
CA PHE A 95 -10.86 -13.74 6.38
C PHE A 95 -10.97 -13.65 4.85
N LEU A 96 -10.02 -12.96 4.21
CA LEU A 96 -9.79 -13.04 2.77
C LEU A 96 -8.31 -13.26 2.49
N GLY A 97 -7.99 -14.31 1.73
CA GLY A 97 -6.60 -14.62 1.40
C GLY A 97 -6.45 -15.62 0.28
N ILE A 98 -5.21 -16.11 0.11
CA ILE A 98 -4.86 -17.17 -0.85
C ILE A 98 -4.62 -18.49 -0.11
N VAL A 99 -5.00 -19.60 -0.75
CA VAL A 99 -4.63 -20.95 -0.32
C VAL A 99 -3.16 -21.18 -0.70
N THR A 100 -2.27 -21.32 0.28
CA THR A 100 -0.83 -21.56 0.05
C THR A 100 -0.50 -23.04 0.00
N GLU A 101 -1.24 -23.87 0.71
CA GLU A 101 -1.01 -25.30 0.81
C GLU A 101 -2.33 -26.07 0.79
N ILE A 102 -2.33 -27.18 0.07
CA ILE A 102 -3.44 -28.14 0.02
C ILE A 102 -2.87 -29.50 0.41
N GLU A 103 -3.16 -29.91 1.64
CA GLU A 103 -2.77 -31.20 2.17
C GLU A 103 -3.96 -32.16 2.09
N VAL A 104 -3.83 -33.22 1.29
CA VAL A 104 -4.84 -34.29 1.22
C VAL A 104 -4.47 -35.35 2.26
N LEU A 105 -5.41 -35.69 3.13
CA LEU A 105 -5.25 -36.68 4.20
C LEU A 105 -6.10 -37.92 3.86
N PRO A 106 -5.62 -38.83 2.99
CA PRO A 106 -6.42 -39.89 2.39
C PRO A 106 -6.63 -41.11 3.33
N MET A 107 -6.45 -40.95 4.64
CA MET A 107 -6.66 -42.05 5.57
C MET A 107 -8.13 -42.51 5.50
N PRO A 108 -8.41 -43.82 5.40
CA PRO A 108 -9.78 -44.31 5.29
C PRO A 108 -10.71 -43.90 6.45
N SER A 109 -10.14 -43.55 7.61
CA SER A 109 -10.87 -43.06 8.79
C SER A 109 -11.26 -41.58 8.69
N ASP A 110 -10.41 -40.75 8.08
CA ASP A 110 -10.51 -39.29 8.21
C ASP A 110 -11.02 -38.69 6.88
N LYS A 111 -10.49 -39.15 5.73
CA LYS A 111 -10.86 -38.68 4.38
C LYS A 111 -10.95 -37.15 4.29
N LEU A 112 -9.94 -36.44 4.80
CA LEU A 112 -9.93 -34.99 4.89
C LEU A 112 -9.05 -34.34 3.84
N ALA A 113 -9.23 -33.03 3.64
CA ALA A 113 -8.22 -32.15 3.09
C ALA A 113 -8.10 -30.89 3.97
N ARG A 114 -6.87 -30.39 4.08
CA ARG A 114 -6.54 -29.18 4.85
C ARG A 114 -6.04 -28.11 3.89
N LEU A 115 -6.67 -26.95 3.96
CA LEU A 115 -6.29 -25.76 3.20
C LEU A 115 -5.63 -24.78 4.18
N THR A 116 -4.32 -24.55 4.00
CA THR A 116 -3.62 -23.50 4.74
C THR A 116 -3.68 -22.23 3.90
N CYS A 117 -4.10 -21.14 4.53
CA CYS A 117 -4.37 -19.87 3.87
C CYS A 117 -3.61 -18.74 4.56
N ILE A 118 -3.21 -17.74 3.78
CA ILE A 118 -2.58 -16.51 4.25
C ILE A 118 -3.22 -15.34 3.52
N ASP A 119 -3.30 -14.18 4.16
CA ASP A 119 -3.90 -13.01 3.54
C ASP A 119 -3.11 -12.47 2.34
N MET A 120 -3.61 -11.37 1.79
CA MET A 120 -3.06 -10.72 0.61
C MET A 120 -1.68 -10.06 0.84
N MET A 121 -1.16 -9.98 2.08
CA MET A 121 0.23 -9.58 2.30
C MET A 121 1.20 -10.56 1.64
N ALA A 122 0.86 -11.85 1.57
CA ALA A 122 1.70 -12.84 0.89
C ALA A 122 1.81 -12.56 -0.61
N VAL A 123 0.74 -12.04 -1.23
CA VAL A 123 0.76 -11.61 -2.64
C VAL A 123 1.70 -10.43 -2.82
N LEU A 124 1.66 -9.44 -1.92
CA LEU A 124 2.59 -8.30 -1.96
C LEU A 124 4.04 -8.72 -1.67
N ALA A 125 4.26 -9.70 -0.80
CA ALA A 125 5.59 -10.23 -0.50
C ALA A 125 6.20 -10.98 -1.70
N ALA A 126 5.36 -11.62 -2.51
CA ALA A 126 5.77 -12.37 -3.70
C ALA A 126 5.81 -11.52 -4.99
N THR A 127 5.35 -10.27 -4.95
CA THR A 127 5.26 -9.39 -6.12
C THR A 127 6.32 -8.29 -6.06
N ASP A 128 7.17 -8.22 -7.08
CA ASP A 128 8.09 -7.11 -7.23
C ASP A 128 7.36 -5.86 -7.74
N THR A 129 7.67 -4.70 -7.15
CA THR A 129 7.24 -3.39 -7.65
C THR A 129 8.45 -2.55 -8.01
N ARG A 130 8.21 -1.44 -8.73
CA ARG A 130 9.20 -0.41 -9.06
C ARG A 130 8.56 0.94 -8.87
N LEU A 131 9.24 1.81 -8.13
CA LEU A 131 8.83 3.18 -7.90
C LEU A 131 9.94 4.11 -8.42
N ALA A 132 9.63 4.92 -9.42
CA ALA A 132 10.52 6.02 -9.80
C ALA A 132 10.61 7.04 -8.66
N ALA A 133 11.63 7.90 -8.71
CA ALA A 133 11.84 8.88 -7.66
C ALA A 133 10.60 9.76 -7.47
N MET A 134 10.01 9.68 -6.28
CA MET A 134 8.97 10.55 -5.78
C MET A 134 9.58 11.51 -4.77
N GLU A 135 9.16 12.77 -4.79
CA GLU A 135 9.77 13.81 -3.97
C GLU A 135 8.71 14.66 -3.26
N ASN A 136 8.95 14.93 -1.97
CA ASN A 136 8.04 15.67 -1.09
C ASN A 136 6.59 15.16 -1.18
N GLN A 137 6.42 13.83 -1.16
CA GLN A 137 5.11 13.19 -1.24
C GLN A 137 4.73 12.59 0.10
N TYR A 138 3.43 12.63 0.40
CA TYR A 138 2.90 11.98 1.60
C TYR A 138 2.99 10.45 1.49
N THR A 139 3.19 9.79 2.63
CA THR A 139 3.39 8.33 2.72
C THR A 139 2.22 7.54 2.14
N GLY A 140 0.98 7.96 2.36
CA GLY A 140 -0.20 7.33 1.77
C GLY A 140 -0.20 7.33 0.24
N VAL A 141 0.22 8.44 -0.37
CA VAL A 141 0.34 8.57 -1.83
C VAL A 141 1.44 7.65 -2.37
N ILE A 142 2.55 7.52 -1.65
CA ILE A 142 3.64 6.61 -2.02
C ILE A 142 3.18 5.15 -1.91
N ILE A 143 2.52 4.77 -0.82
CA ILE A 143 1.96 3.42 -0.63
C ILE A 143 0.95 3.09 -1.72
N ASP A 144 0.05 4.01 -2.06
CA ASP A 144 -0.88 3.81 -3.17
C ASP A 144 -0.14 3.55 -4.49
N ARG A 145 0.96 4.26 -4.76
CA ARG A 145 1.75 4.04 -5.98
C ARG A 145 2.50 2.71 -5.98
N LEU A 146 2.96 2.25 -4.81
CA LEU A 146 3.56 0.92 -4.66
C LEU A 146 2.53 -0.18 -4.89
N LEU A 147 1.31 -0.02 -4.36
CA LEU A 147 0.18 -0.92 -4.58
C LEU A 147 -0.24 -0.94 -6.06
N ASP A 148 -0.35 0.22 -6.72
CA ASP A 148 -0.62 0.29 -8.17
C ASP A 148 0.45 -0.48 -8.97
N GLY A 149 1.73 -0.39 -8.58
CA GLY A 149 2.80 -1.15 -9.21
C GLY A 149 2.70 -2.67 -9.02
N ALA A 150 2.10 -3.13 -7.93
CA ALA A 150 1.86 -4.54 -7.64
C ALA A 150 0.65 -5.14 -8.40
N GLU A 151 -0.24 -4.29 -8.92
CA GLU A 151 -1.46 -4.71 -9.65
C GLU A 151 -1.20 -5.07 -11.13
N GLY A 152 -0.05 -4.66 -11.67
CA GLY A 152 0.19 -4.64 -13.11
C GLY A 152 -0.25 -3.32 -13.74
N GLU A 153 -0.19 -3.17 -15.06
CA GLU A 153 -0.50 -1.88 -15.70
C GLU A 153 -1.02 -2.05 -17.12
N LEU A 154 -2.13 -1.39 -17.44
CA LEU A 154 -2.73 -1.31 -18.76
C LEU A 154 -2.43 0.02 -19.46
N VAL A 155 -2.05 1.06 -18.73
CA VAL A 155 -1.59 2.33 -19.29
C VAL A 155 -0.14 2.19 -19.77
N SER A 156 0.15 2.45 -21.05
CA SER A 156 1.49 2.19 -21.59
C SER A 156 2.54 3.23 -21.19
N ASN A 157 2.09 4.44 -20.82
CA ASN A 157 2.95 5.51 -20.32
C ASN A 157 2.28 6.20 -19.13
N PRO A 158 2.22 5.52 -17.96
CA PRO A 158 1.44 5.97 -16.81
C PRO A 158 2.01 7.23 -16.16
N ARG A 159 3.31 7.50 -16.35
CA ARG A 159 4.05 8.61 -15.72
C ARG A 159 4.50 9.69 -16.70
N PHE A 160 4.01 9.64 -17.95
CA PHE A 160 4.31 10.64 -18.98
C PHE A 160 5.81 10.80 -19.27
N GLU A 161 6.60 9.74 -19.10
CA GLU A 161 8.06 9.83 -19.13
C GLU A 161 8.60 10.23 -20.49
N LYS A 162 8.01 9.68 -21.55
CA LYS A 162 8.46 9.88 -22.93
C LYS A 162 7.63 10.93 -23.68
N ASP A 163 6.33 10.76 -23.66
CA ASP A 163 5.37 11.54 -24.44
C ASP A 163 3.97 11.49 -23.81
N LEU A 164 2.94 11.94 -24.52
CA LEU A 164 1.53 11.85 -24.12
C LEU A 164 0.73 10.95 -25.07
N THR A 165 1.38 9.95 -25.69
CA THR A 165 0.71 9.03 -26.60
C THR A 165 -0.46 8.33 -25.90
N GLY A 166 -1.63 8.35 -26.55
CA GLY A 166 -2.87 7.80 -26.00
C GLY A 166 -3.72 8.82 -25.22
N TYR A 167 -3.16 9.97 -24.83
CA TYR A 167 -3.90 11.03 -24.14
C TYR A 167 -4.43 12.07 -25.13
N SER A 168 -5.67 12.51 -24.92
CA SER A 168 -6.37 13.49 -25.75
C SER A 168 -7.27 14.40 -24.92
N ALA A 169 -7.62 15.57 -25.44
CA ALA A 169 -8.56 16.48 -24.80
C ALA A 169 -10.01 16.01 -24.98
N ILE A 170 -10.87 16.31 -24.00
CA ILE A 170 -12.31 16.09 -24.09
C ILE A 170 -13.09 17.25 -23.47
N GLY A 171 -14.33 17.46 -23.93
CA GLY A 171 -15.27 18.40 -23.31
C GLY A 171 -14.83 19.87 -23.40
N GLY A 172 -14.14 20.25 -24.48
CA GLY A 172 -13.68 21.62 -24.70
C GLY A 172 -12.40 22.01 -23.96
N ALA A 173 -11.72 21.05 -23.33
CA ALA A 173 -10.41 21.28 -22.72
C ALA A 173 -9.31 21.57 -23.75
N SER A 174 -8.20 22.14 -23.30
CA SER A 174 -6.97 22.24 -24.08
C SER A 174 -6.41 20.86 -24.40
N ALA A 175 -5.58 20.76 -25.45
CA ALA A 175 -4.74 19.58 -25.64
C ALA A 175 -3.89 19.33 -24.39
N PRO A 176 -3.73 18.07 -23.93
CA PRO A 176 -2.85 17.77 -22.81
C PRO A 176 -1.41 18.18 -23.11
N VAL A 177 -0.73 18.78 -22.13
CA VAL A 177 0.65 19.28 -22.26
C VAL A 177 1.55 18.53 -21.29
N ARG A 178 2.71 18.06 -21.78
CA ARG A 178 3.71 17.40 -20.94
C ARG A 178 4.56 18.47 -20.27
N VAL A 179 4.67 18.42 -18.96
CA VAL A 179 5.49 19.33 -18.16
C VAL A 179 6.62 18.57 -17.48
N THR A 180 7.79 19.18 -17.41
CA THR A 180 9.02 18.61 -16.79
C THR A 180 9.58 19.51 -15.70
N VAL A 181 8.79 20.47 -15.24
CA VAL A 181 9.17 21.50 -14.25
C VAL A 181 8.03 21.70 -13.24
N GLY A 182 8.37 22.22 -12.07
CA GLY A 182 7.46 22.32 -10.92
C GLY A 182 7.24 20.98 -10.23
N ASP A 183 6.28 20.90 -9.29
CA ASP A 183 6.16 19.67 -8.51
C ASP A 183 5.51 18.55 -9.32
N MET A 184 6.22 17.42 -9.34
CA MET A 184 5.86 16.21 -10.06
C MET A 184 5.64 15.11 -9.04
N LEU A 185 4.68 14.22 -9.31
CA LEU A 185 4.46 13.06 -8.46
C LEU A 185 5.64 12.09 -8.58
N HIS A 186 5.99 11.77 -9.83
CA HIS A 186 7.16 11.00 -10.22
C HIS A 186 8.05 11.88 -11.09
N LEU A 187 9.35 11.87 -10.86
CA LEU A 187 10.28 12.41 -11.85
C LEU A 187 10.28 11.50 -13.11
N PRO A 188 10.44 12.06 -14.32
CA PRO A 188 10.79 13.45 -14.65
C PRO A 188 9.63 14.31 -15.18
N ALA A 189 8.39 13.84 -15.16
CA ALA A 189 7.30 14.52 -15.87
C ALA A 189 5.92 14.40 -15.22
N ALA A 190 5.06 15.32 -15.58
CA ALA A 190 3.63 15.28 -15.34
C ALA A 190 2.89 15.76 -16.61
N MET A 191 1.56 15.70 -16.57
CA MET A 191 0.68 16.21 -17.63
C MET A 191 -0.21 17.32 -17.07
N THR A 192 -0.43 18.40 -17.81
CA THR A 192 -1.41 19.44 -17.46
C THR A 192 -2.50 19.53 -18.51
N VAL A 193 -3.69 19.93 -18.07
CA VAL A 193 -4.81 20.24 -18.96
C VAL A 193 -5.56 21.46 -18.42
N THR A 194 -5.84 22.43 -19.30
CA THR A 194 -6.71 23.56 -18.99
C THR A 194 -8.13 23.20 -19.38
N VAL A 195 -9.05 23.23 -18.43
CA VAL A 195 -10.45 22.87 -18.65
C VAL A 195 -11.30 24.08 -19.01
N SER A 196 -12.33 23.84 -19.83
CA SER A 196 -13.36 24.84 -20.11
C SER A 196 -14.31 25.00 -18.91
N ASN A 197 -15.10 26.08 -18.92
CA ASN A 197 -16.15 26.29 -17.92
C ASN A 197 -17.40 25.42 -18.20
N ALA A 198 -17.22 24.10 -18.23
CA ALA A 198 -18.26 23.12 -18.47
C ALA A 198 -17.96 21.81 -17.74
N ALA A 199 -19.00 21.04 -17.43
CA ALA A 199 -18.84 19.67 -16.95
C ALA A 199 -18.31 18.76 -18.06
N GLY A 200 -17.53 17.75 -17.71
CA GLY A 200 -16.99 16.79 -18.66
C GLY A 200 -15.77 17.28 -19.43
N SER A 201 -15.21 18.44 -19.08
CA SER A 201 -13.97 18.98 -19.66
C SER A 201 -12.75 18.39 -18.95
N GLY A 202 -11.77 17.90 -19.71
CA GLY A 202 -10.52 17.36 -19.17
C GLY A 202 -9.73 16.56 -20.19
N TRP A 203 -9.14 15.45 -19.75
CA TRP A 203 -8.38 14.55 -20.62
C TRP A 203 -8.98 13.15 -20.67
N ARG A 204 -8.64 12.43 -21.74
CA ARG A 204 -9.04 11.05 -22.04
C ARG A 204 -7.83 10.24 -22.46
N TYR A 205 -7.68 9.04 -21.91
CA TYR A 205 -6.71 8.03 -22.33
C TYR A 205 -7.41 6.88 -23.08
N ASP A 206 -6.89 6.52 -24.26
CA ASP A 206 -7.36 5.37 -25.04
C ASP A 206 -6.73 4.07 -24.53
N ILE A 207 -7.57 3.20 -23.97
CA ILE A 207 -7.19 1.89 -23.42
C ILE A 207 -7.73 0.73 -24.28
N THR A 208 -8.24 1.02 -25.48
CA THR A 208 -8.93 0.08 -26.36
C THR A 208 -8.10 -1.16 -26.67
N SER A 209 -6.81 -0.98 -26.99
CA SER A 209 -5.90 -2.08 -27.37
C SER A 209 -5.43 -2.93 -26.19
N LYS A 210 -5.74 -2.52 -24.96
CA LYS A 210 -5.25 -3.14 -23.72
C LYS A 210 -6.36 -3.84 -22.93
N THR A 211 -7.60 -3.72 -23.40
CA THR A 211 -8.81 -4.24 -22.72
C THR A 211 -9.75 -4.87 -23.73
N ALA A 212 -10.52 -5.85 -23.28
CA ALA A 212 -11.59 -6.47 -24.06
C ALA A 212 -12.94 -5.74 -23.84
N ALA A 213 -13.86 -5.88 -24.79
CA ALA A 213 -15.26 -5.50 -24.59
C ALA A 213 -15.87 -6.34 -23.44
N GLY A 214 -16.79 -5.77 -22.68
CA GLY A 214 -17.38 -6.44 -21.50
C GLY A 214 -16.43 -6.56 -20.29
N GLN A 215 -15.15 -6.19 -20.41
CA GLN A 215 -14.21 -6.30 -19.31
C GLN A 215 -14.45 -5.24 -18.24
N LYS A 216 -14.42 -5.66 -16.97
CA LYS A 216 -14.40 -4.75 -15.82
C LYS A 216 -12.97 -4.29 -15.53
N VAL A 217 -12.78 -2.98 -15.43
CA VAL A 217 -11.48 -2.35 -15.14
C VAL A 217 -11.60 -1.43 -13.95
N THR A 218 -10.49 -1.27 -13.24
CA THR A 218 -10.30 -0.23 -12.23
C THR A 218 -9.21 0.71 -12.75
N ALA A 219 -9.48 2.00 -12.75
CA ALA A 219 -8.54 3.02 -13.19
C ALA A 219 -8.40 4.11 -12.13
N ALA A 220 -7.20 4.65 -12.00
CA ALA A 220 -6.88 5.75 -11.12
C ALA A 220 -6.02 6.79 -11.83
N ALA A 221 -6.08 8.02 -11.32
CA ALA A 221 -5.16 9.08 -11.69
C ALA A 221 -4.81 9.91 -10.45
N TYR A 222 -3.64 10.52 -10.47
CA TYR A 222 -3.17 11.36 -9.37
C TYR A 222 -3.20 12.81 -9.82
N VAL A 223 -4.11 13.58 -9.24
CA VAL A 223 -4.43 14.94 -9.66
C VAL A 223 -4.10 15.96 -8.58
N ARG A 224 -3.75 17.17 -8.99
CA ARG A 224 -3.63 18.35 -8.12
C ARG A 224 -4.01 19.63 -8.88
N ALA A 225 -4.26 20.69 -8.14
CA ALA A 225 -4.35 22.03 -8.72
C ALA A 225 -2.97 22.44 -9.30
N GLU A 226 -2.96 23.05 -10.48
CA GLU A 226 -1.73 23.61 -11.08
C GLU A 226 -1.30 24.90 -10.36
N ALA A 227 -2.28 25.72 -9.95
CA ALA A 227 -2.07 26.96 -9.24
C ALA A 227 -2.90 27.00 -7.95
N ASP A 228 -2.48 27.80 -6.96
CA ASP A 228 -3.19 27.93 -5.69
C ASP A 228 -4.63 28.45 -5.85
N ALA A 229 -4.88 29.28 -6.88
CA ALA A 229 -6.22 29.76 -7.22
C ALA A 229 -7.18 28.65 -7.69
N ASP A 230 -6.65 27.50 -8.11
CA ASP A 230 -7.40 26.35 -8.59
C ASP A 230 -7.66 25.31 -7.49
N VAL A 231 -7.12 25.53 -6.27
CA VAL A 231 -7.45 24.72 -5.09
C VAL A 231 -8.94 24.86 -4.77
N GLY A 232 -9.60 23.75 -4.45
CA GLY A 232 -11.04 23.70 -4.20
C GLY A 232 -11.90 23.41 -5.44
N LYS A 233 -11.33 23.46 -6.65
CA LYS A 233 -12.00 22.95 -7.86
C LYS A 233 -12.12 21.43 -7.79
N THR A 234 -13.06 20.85 -8.52
CA THR A 234 -13.36 19.42 -8.40
C THR A 234 -13.31 18.67 -9.73
N VAL A 235 -12.83 17.43 -9.66
CA VAL A 235 -12.73 16.51 -10.80
C VAL A 235 -13.27 15.13 -10.43
N VAL A 236 -13.57 14.34 -11.45
CA VAL A 236 -13.97 12.93 -11.36
C VAL A 236 -13.23 12.11 -12.42
N ALA A 237 -12.95 10.85 -12.11
CA ALA A 237 -12.52 9.86 -13.08
C ALA A 237 -13.73 9.14 -13.67
N ARG A 238 -13.63 8.73 -14.95
CA ARG A 238 -14.70 7.97 -15.63
C ARG A 238 -14.14 6.80 -16.41
N ILE A 239 -14.89 5.70 -16.41
CA ILE A 239 -14.76 4.65 -17.42
C ILE A 239 -15.78 4.97 -18.50
N ALA A 240 -15.33 5.09 -19.75
CA ALA A 240 -16.20 5.40 -20.89
C ALA A 240 -15.88 4.51 -22.09
N ASP A 241 -16.84 4.32 -22.99
CA ASP A 241 -16.63 3.68 -24.28
C ASP A 241 -17.36 4.44 -25.39
N ASN A 242 -17.36 3.89 -26.60
CA ASN A 242 -18.04 4.48 -27.75
C ASN A 242 -19.58 4.63 -27.59
N GLY A 243 -20.18 3.99 -26.57
CA GLY A 243 -21.58 4.17 -26.20
C GLY A 243 -21.81 5.13 -25.02
N GLY A 244 -20.77 5.75 -24.47
CA GLY A 244 -20.86 6.79 -23.43
C GLY A 244 -20.14 6.43 -22.14
N VAL A 245 -20.49 7.12 -21.05
CA VAL A 245 -19.91 6.92 -19.72
C VAL A 245 -20.53 5.68 -19.07
N ARG A 246 -19.68 4.78 -18.55
CA ARG A 246 -20.07 3.52 -17.89
C ARG A 246 -19.95 3.56 -16.38
N ALA A 247 -18.98 4.31 -15.87
CA ALA A 247 -18.83 4.57 -14.45
C ALA A 247 -18.23 5.96 -14.23
N THR A 248 -18.56 6.58 -13.10
CA THR A 248 -17.99 7.84 -12.63
C THR A 248 -17.56 7.66 -11.17
N SER A 249 -16.39 8.16 -10.82
CA SER A 249 -15.89 8.12 -9.44
C SER A 249 -16.69 9.03 -8.51
N GLY A 250 -16.41 8.93 -7.21
CA GLY A 250 -16.67 10.04 -6.29
C GLY A 250 -15.92 11.32 -6.71
N VAL A 251 -16.41 12.47 -6.26
CA VAL A 251 -15.83 13.78 -6.55
C VAL A 251 -14.55 13.97 -5.74
N VAL A 252 -13.45 14.36 -6.40
CA VAL A 252 -12.19 14.74 -5.75
C VAL A 252 -12.03 16.25 -5.83
N THR A 253 -11.86 16.89 -4.68
CA THR A 253 -11.52 18.31 -4.56
C THR A 253 -10.02 18.49 -4.66
N LEU A 254 -9.58 19.24 -5.66
CA LEU A 254 -8.17 19.51 -5.93
C LEU A 254 -7.54 20.30 -4.78
N THR A 255 -6.36 19.86 -4.38
CA THR A 255 -5.47 20.53 -3.42
C THR A 255 -4.14 20.88 -4.09
N ALA A 256 -3.26 21.55 -3.37
CA ALA A 256 -1.88 21.78 -3.79
C ALA A 256 -1.04 20.49 -3.82
N SER A 257 -1.53 19.39 -3.25
CA SER A 257 -0.85 18.08 -3.24
C SER A 257 -1.57 17.09 -4.15
N TYR A 258 -0.85 16.08 -4.62
CA TYR A 258 -1.46 15.01 -5.42
C TYR A 258 -2.46 14.19 -4.60
N GLN A 259 -3.62 13.94 -5.21
CA GLN A 259 -4.70 13.13 -4.67
C GLN A 259 -5.09 12.07 -5.68
N ARG A 260 -5.35 10.86 -5.20
CA ARG A 260 -5.78 9.75 -6.03
C ARG A 260 -7.28 9.84 -6.32
N VAL A 261 -7.66 9.94 -7.60
CA VAL A 261 -9.03 9.75 -8.06
C VAL A 261 -9.14 8.36 -8.67
N VAL A 262 -10.15 7.58 -8.28
CA VAL A 262 -10.30 6.18 -8.68
C VAL A 262 -11.72 5.86 -9.14
N VAL A 263 -11.85 5.06 -10.18
CA VAL A 263 -13.13 4.59 -10.73
C VAL A 263 -13.01 3.12 -11.10
N SER A 264 -14.08 2.35 -10.89
CA SER A 264 -14.20 0.98 -11.39
C SER A 264 -15.48 0.86 -12.22
N GLY A 265 -15.41 0.21 -13.37
CA GLY A 265 -16.54 0.10 -14.30
C GLY A 265 -16.37 -1.01 -15.32
N THR A 266 -17.49 -1.47 -15.87
CA THR A 266 -17.53 -2.50 -16.91
C THR A 266 -17.81 -1.86 -18.27
N PHE A 267 -16.96 -2.13 -19.26
CA PHE A 267 -17.22 -1.69 -20.63
C PHE A 267 -18.41 -2.45 -21.23
N ASP A 268 -19.08 -1.84 -22.21
CA ASP A 268 -20.14 -2.53 -22.94
C ASP A 268 -19.59 -3.74 -23.71
N GLY A 269 -20.39 -4.81 -23.78
CA GLY A 269 -20.03 -6.06 -24.47
C GLY A 269 -19.86 -5.89 -25.98
N ALA A 270 -20.41 -4.84 -26.58
CA ALA A 270 -20.25 -4.48 -27.98
C ALA A 270 -19.31 -3.28 -28.20
N SER A 271 -18.58 -2.84 -27.16
CA SER A 271 -17.69 -1.68 -27.27
C SER A 271 -16.54 -1.92 -28.27
N THR A 272 -16.31 -0.94 -29.13
CA THR A 272 -15.20 -0.95 -30.10
C THR A 272 -14.10 0.04 -29.73
N ALA A 273 -14.39 1.00 -28.85
CA ALA A 273 -13.40 1.93 -28.29
C ALA A 273 -13.67 2.16 -26.80
N ARG A 274 -12.61 2.21 -26.00
CA ARG A 274 -12.66 2.17 -24.53
C ARG A 274 -11.67 3.18 -23.96
N TYR A 275 -12.09 3.88 -22.91
CA TYR A 275 -11.45 5.07 -22.42
C TYR A 275 -11.43 5.16 -20.90
N VAL A 276 -10.39 5.80 -20.39
CA VAL A 276 -10.30 6.32 -19.02
C VAL A 276 -10.24 7.84 -19.13
N ASP A 277 -11.14 8.54 -18.46
CA ASP A 277 -11.19 10.00 -18.48
C ASP A 277 -10.96 10.57 -17.08
N VAL A 278 -10.37 11.77 -17.01
CA VAL A 278 -10.43 12.63 -15.81
C VAL A 278 -10.90 14.00 -16.22
N VAL A 279 -11.99 14.45 -15.61
CA VAL A 279 -12.72 15.64 -16.05
C VAL A 279 -13.33 16.42 -14.89
N THR A 280 -13.75 17.64 -15.17
CA THR A 280 -14.65 18.42 -14.31
C THR A 280 -16.01 17.72 -14.15
N ASN A 281 -16.57 17.78 -12.95
CA ASN A 281 -17.93 17.32 -12.64
C ASN A 281 -19.00 18.42 -12.80
N ALA A 282 -18.61 19.69 -12.90
CA ALA A 282 -19.50 20.83 -13.04
C ALA A 282 -18.77 21.99 -13.76
N ALA A 283 -19.53 23.02 -14.17
CA ALA A 283 -18.96 24.29 -14.60
C ALA A 283 -18.40 25.05 -13.39
N GLN A 284 -17.10 25.37 -13.38
CA GLN A 284 -16.40 25.93 -12.22
C GLN A 284 -15.39 27.04 -12.60
N GLY A 285 -15.58 27.69 -13.74
CA GLY A 285 -14.60 28.56 -14.37
C GLY A 285 -13.55 27.79 -15.17
N VAL A 286 -12.69 28.51 -15.88
CA VAL A 286 -11.53 27.95 -16.58
C VAL A 286 -10.40 27.81 -15.56
N PHE A 287 -9.83 26.62 -15.44
CA PHE A 287 -8.72 26.34 -14.52
C PHE A 287 -7.79 25.28 -15.11
N THR A 288 -6.61 25.08 -14.51
CA THR A 288 -5.67 24.04 -14.96
C THR A 288 -5.42 23.06 -13.82
N PHE A 289 -5.43 21.77 -14.15
CA PHE A 289 -5.03 20.74 -13.19
C PHE A 289 -3.91 19.88 -13.76
N ARG A 290 -3.08 19.39 -12.85
CA ARG A 290 -1.93 18.54 -13.16
C ARG A 290 -2.26 17.10 -12.81
N THR A 291 -1.83 16.18 -13.67
CA THR A 291 -1.88 14.73 -13.47
C THR A 291 -0.45 14.19 -13.39
N GLY A 292 -0.10 13.56 -12.27
CA GLY A 292 1.25 13.07 -12.00
C GLY A 292 1.45 11.60 -12.38
N ALA A 293 0.39 10.81 -12.34
CA ALA A 293 0.36 9.47 -12.89
C ALA A 293 -1.07 9.05 -13.24
N SER A 294 -1.20 8.13 -14.18
CA SER A 294 -2.42 7.38 -14.46
C SER A 294 -2.14 5.89 -14.27
N HIS A 295 -3.16 5.13 -13.91
CA HIS A 295 -3.06 3.70 -13.69
C HIS A 295 -4.36 3.04 -14.13
N ALA A 296 -4.29 1.88 -14.78
CA ALA A 296 -5.46 1.07 -15.04
C ALA A 296 -5.11 -0.41 -15.01
N VAL A 297 -6.03 -1.20 -14.48
CA VAL A 297 -5.87 -2.64 -14.35
C VAL A 297 -7.21 -3.36 -14.55
N ALA A 298 -7.17 -4.63 -14.92
CA ALA A 298 -8.36 -5.48 -14.81
C ALA A 298 -8.86 -5.50 -13.36
N ALA A 299 -10.16 -5.38 -13.14
CA ALA A 299 -10.71 -5.24 -11.79
C ALA A 299 -10.42 -6.43 -10.86
N VAL A 300 -10.13 -7.60 -11.43
CA VAL A 300 -9.73 -8.83 -10.71
C VAL A 300 -8.30 -8.77 -10.17
N ALA A 301 -7.45 -7.90 -10.71
CA ALA A 301 -6.08 -7.70 -10.23
C ALA A 301 -5.97 -6.48 -9.31
N ALA A 302 -6.94 -5.54 -9.36
CA ALA A 302 -6.99 -4.40 -8.45
C ALA A 302 -6.99 -4.84 -6.97
N ILE A 303 -6.19 -4.20 -6.14
CA ILE A 303 -6.09 -4.38 -4.70
C ILE A 303 -6.99 -3.30 -4.06
N PRO A 304 -8.13 -3.69 -3.46
CA PRO A 304 -8.94 -2.78 -2.66
C PRO A 304 -8.08 -2.17 -1.56
N ARG A 305 -8.23 -0.88 -1.30
CA ARG A 305 -7.38 -0.18 -0.33
C ARG A 305 -8.08 0.97 0.37
N ALA A 306 -7.71 1.20 1.61
CA ALA A 306 -8.10 2.31 2.46
C ALA A 306 -6.83 2.95 3.03
N THR A 307 -6.36 4.00 2.37
CA THR A 307 -5.06 4.60 2.67
C THR A 307 -5.25 6.00 3.23
N ASP A 308 -4.80 6.20 4.46
CA ASP A 308 -4.63 7.52 5.04
C ASP A 308 -3.63 8.33 4.23
N LYS A 309 -3.80 9.66 4.20
CA LYS A 309 -2.89 10.53 3.45
C LYS A 309 -1.46 10.45 3.99
N GLY A 310 -1.27 10.41 5.30
CA GLY A 310 0.01 10.69 5.97
C GLY A 310 0.09 12.13 6.46
N ILE A 311 0.88 12.38 7.51
CA ILE A 311 1.04 13.71 8.11
C ILE A 311 2.26 14.45 7.56
N ALA A 312 3.39 13.76 7.47
CA ALA A 312 4.63 14.32 6.94
C ALA A 312 4.87 13.83 5.51
N THR A 313 5.52 14.67 4.71
CA THR A 313 6.01 14.24 3.40
C THR A 313 7.37 13.56 3.55
N ILE A 314 7.56 12.47 2.82
CA ILE A 314 8.89 11.90 2.59
C ILE A 314 9.57 12.75 1.51
N GLU A 315 10.75 13.27 1.84
CA GLU A 315 11.49 14.16 0.94
C GLU A 315 11.84 13.44 -0.37
N ARG A 316 12.28 12.18 -0.29
CA ARG A 316 12.59 11.34 -1.45
C ARG A 316 12.30 9.86 -1.15
N ALA A 317 11.59 9.21 -2.06
CA ALA A 317 11.38 7.78 -2.05
C ALA A 317 11.61 7.21 -3.46
N TYR A 318 12.38 6.14 -3.55
CA TYR A 318 12.65 5.44 -4.80
C TYR A 318 12.84 3.97 -4.50
N TYR A 319 12.20 3.14 -5.31
CA TYR A 319 12.34 1.70 -5.20
C TYR A 319 12.72 1.16 -6.57
N PRO A 320 13.90 0.54 -6.71
CA PRO A 320 14.17 -0.29 -7.87
C PRO A 320 13.26 -1.53 -7.80
N ARG A 321 13.67 -2.62 -8.45
CA ARG A 321 12.93 -3.89 -8.34
C ARG A 321 13.02 -4.42 -6.90
N THR A 322 11.98 -4.20 -6.12
CA THR A 322 11.88 -4.57 -4.69
C THR A 322 10.54 -5.25 -4.43
N PRO A 323 10.46 -6.27 -3.55
CA PRO A 323 9.18 -6.82 -3.11
C PRO A 323 8.24 -5.73 -2.60
N ALA A 324 7.00 -5.69 -3.08
CA ALA A 324 6.06 -4.62 -2.81
C ALA A 324 5.78 -4.48 -1.31
N LEU A 325 5.64 -5.59 -0.58
CA LEU A 325 5.46 -5.56 0.87
C LEU A 325 6.64 -4.90 1.58
N ALA A 326 7.89 -5.21 1.18
CA ALA A 326 9.07 -4.64 1.82
C ALA A 326 9.15 -3.12 1.62
N ALA A 327 8.88 -2.64 0.39
CA ALA A 327 8.84 -1.21 0.10
C ALA A 327 7.72 -0.49 0.87
N ILE A 328 6.53 -1.10 0.96
CA ILE A 328 5.41 -0.54 1.72
C ILE A 328 5.73 -0.48 3.22
N GLN A 329 6.34 -1.53 3.78
CA GLN A 329 6.69 -1.57 5.21
C GLN A 329 7.77 -0.52 5.56
N GLU A 330 8.73 -0.26 4.68
CA GLU A 330 9.71 0.82 4.90
C GLU A 330 9.06 2.21 4.88
N ILE A 331 8.15 2.48 3.93
CA ILE A 331 7.41 3.75 3.90
C ILE A 331 6.52 3.90 5.13
N ARG A 332 5.84 2.83 5.55
CA ARG A 332 5.06 2.78 6.79
C ARG A 332 5.92 3.11 8.00
N ASP A 333 7.11 2.53 8.09
CA ASP A 333 8.01 2.72 9.22
C ASP A 333 8.47 4.18 9.34
N ASN A 334 8.75 4.80 8.19
CA ASN A 334 9.09 6.21 8.10
C ASN A 334 7.88 7.15 8.29
N GLU A 335 6.64 6.66 8.44
CA GLU A 335 5.49 7.48 8.87
C GLU A 335 5.47 7.71 10.40
N LEU A 336 6.48 7.29 11.17
CA LEU A 336 6.61 7.47 12.65
C LEU A 336 5.31 7.12 13.39
N GLY A 337 5.01 5.83 13.46
CA GLY A 337 3.77 5.32 14.06
C GLY A 337 2.71 4.91 13.03
N GLY A 338 3.04 4.90 11.73
CA GLY A 338 2.18 4.34 10.70
C GLY A 338 1.93 2.84 10.90
N LEU A 339 0.88 2.32 10.28
CA LEU A 339 0.54 0.89 10.29
C LEU A 339 -0.02 0.47 8.93
N PHE A 340 0.45 -0.66 8.40
CA PHE A 340 -0.05 -1.23 7.16
C PHE A 340 -0.42 -2.70 7.36
N PHE A 341 -1.64 -3.08 7.01
CA PHE A 341 -2.18 -4.45 7.12
C PHE A 341 -3.28 -4.69 6.08
N PHE A 342 -3.74 -5.93 5.94
CA PHE A 342 -5.00 -6.23 5.26
C PHE A 342 -6.08 -6.48 6.31
N ASP A 343 -7.24 -5.85 6.17
CA ASP A 343 -8.40 -6.13 7.02
C ASP A 343 -9.02 -7.51 6.70
N ALA A 344 -10.02 -7.93 7.48
CA ALA A 344 -10.68 -9.21 7.28
C ALA A 344 -11.43 -9.33 5.93
N ALA A 345 -11.77 -8.20 5.30
CA ALA A 345 -12.36 -8.12 3.96
C ALA A 345 -11.29 -8.13 2.84
N GLY A 346 -10.00 -8.14 3.20
CA GLY A 346 -8.84 -8.09 2.33
C GLY A 346 -8.67 -6.75 1.60
N VAL A 347 -9.02 -5.66 2.27
CA VAL A 347 -8.67 -4.29 1.90
C VAL A 347 -7.29 -3.97 2.47
N ALA A 348 -6.37 -3.48 1.62
CA ALA A 348 -5.08 -2.97 2.04
C ALA A 348 -5.26 -1.65 2.80
N THR A 349 -5.02 -1.67 4.10
CA THR A 349 -5.28 -0.55 5.01
C THR A 349 -3.97 0.08 5.45
N PHE A 350 -3.83 1.38 5.25
CA PHE A 350 -2.74 2.18 5.80
C PHE A 350 -3.30 3.22 6.75
N GLN A 351 -2.87 3.17 8.00
CA GLN A 351 -3.20 4.12 9.06
C GLN A 351 -1.97 5.00 9.29
N ASP A 352 -2.12 6.32 9.20
CA ASP A 352 -1.04 7.25 9.52
C ASP A 352 -0.89 7.43 11.04
N ARG A 353 0.17 8.13 11.47
CA ARG A 353 0.46 8.33 12.89
C ARG A 353 -0.66 9.04 13.69
N SER A 354 -1.56 9.74 13.01
CA SER A 354 -2.67 10.47 13.62
C SER A 354 -3.98 9.69 13.62
N HIS A 355 -4.05 8.54 12.94
CA HIS A 355 -5.28 7.80 12.69
C HIS A 355 -6.10 7.58 13.96
N ARG A 356 -5.47 7.05 15.02
CA ARG A 356 -6.10 6.78 16.32
C ARG A 356 -6.70 8.02 17.00
N PHE A 357 -6.19 9.21 16.68
CA PHE A 357 -6.66 10.48 17.24
C PHE A 357 -7.66 11.20 16.36
N ARG A 358 -7.83 10.75 15.10
CA ARG A 358 -8.68 11.39 14.09
C ARG A 358 -9.95 10.60 13.85
N GLU A 359 -9.84 9.28 13.68
CA GLU A 359 -10.95 8.45 13.23
C GLU A 359 -12.03 8.26 14.31
N ALA A 360 -13.29 8.17 13.87
CA ALA A 360 -14.42 8.12 14.78
C ALA A 360 -14.42 6.84 15.65
N HIS A 361 -14.02 5.71 15.06
CA HIS A 361 -13.97 4.40 15.73
C HIS A 361 -12.83 4.29 16.76
N SER A 362 -11.77 5.08 16.59
CA SER A 362 -10.68 5.21 17.58
C SER A 362 -10.96 6.28 18.65
N ARG A 363 -11.78 7.29 18.36
CA ARG A 363 -12.12 8.34 19.35
C ARG A 363 -13.21 7.92 20.33
N THR A 364 -14.12 7.06 19.91
CA THR A 364 -15.24 6.57 20.74
C THR A 364 -15.07 5.09 21.02
N SER A 365 -15.41 4.65 22.23
CA SER A 365 -15.40 3.22 22.56
C SER A 365 -16.42 2.45 21.71
N GLN A 366 -15.95 1.47 20.93
CA GLN A 366 -16.76 0.58 20.09
C GLN A 366 -17.37 -0.56 20.91
N ALA A 367 -16.72 -0.93 22.01
CA ALA A 367 -17.21 -1.95 22.92
C ALA A 367 -16.84 -1.59 24.37
N THR A 368 -17.84 -1.61 25.25
CA THR A 368 -17.60 -1.65 26.69
C THR A 368 -17.68 -3.07 27.15
N ILE A 369 -16.55 -3.59 27.59
CA ILE A 369 -16.41 -4.97 28.03
C ILE A 369 -16.10 -4.90 29.53
N ALA A 370 -17.02 -5.41 30.34
CA ALA A 370 -16.97 -5.30 31.80
C ALA A 370 -17.34 -6.63 32.44
N GLU A 371 -16.48 -7.18 33.30
CA GLU A 371 -16.73 -8.35 34.17
C GLU A 371 -17.30 -9.63 33.49
N LYS A 372 -17.42 -9.63 32.16
CA LYS A 372 -18.02 -10.66 31.31
C LYS A 372 -16.98 -11.37 30.44
N PHE A 373 -15.70 -11.15 30.71
CA PHE A 373 -14.60 -11.79 29.99
C PHE A 373 -14.39 -13.21 30.49
N THR A 374 -13.97 -14.10 29.59
CA THR A 374 -13.53 -15.44 29.95
C THR A 374 -12.14 -15.41 30.58
N ALA A 375 -11.29 -14.51 30.08
CA ALA A 375 -9.98 -14.24 30.64
C ALA A 375 -9.54 -12.81 30.35
N ILE A 376 -9.02 -12.12 31.36
CA ILE A 376 -8.14 -10.97 31.20
C ILE A 376 -6.83 -11.32 31.87
N SER A 377 -5.74 -11.12 31.14
CA SER A 377 -4.40 -11.26 31.69
C SER A 377 -3.59 -10.04 31.31
N TYR A 378 -2.75 -9.61 32.24
CA TYR A 378 -1.71 -8.64 31.94
C TYR A 378 -0.37 -9.20 32.37
N ARG A 379 0.67 -8.77 31.67
CA ARG A 379 2.05 -9.04 32.04
C ARG A 379 2.80 -7.71 32.07
N GLU A 380 3.53 -7.50 33.15
CA GLU A 380 4.53 -6.44 33.25
C GLU A 380 5.91 -7.07 33.04
N SER A 381 6.66 -6.57 32.06
CA SER A 381 8.07 -6.91 31.90
C SER A 381 8.94 -5.69 32.12
N LEU A 382 10.15 -5.92 32.64
CA LEU A 382 11.20 -4.90 32.63
C LEU A 382 11.61 -4.53 31.20
N ASP A 383 11.49 -5.48 30.27
CA ASP A 383 11.78 -5.27 28.85
C ASP A 383 10.83 -4.25 28.21
N ASP A 384 9.64 -4.03 28.80
CA ASP A 384 8.68 -3.02 28.33
C ASP A 384 9.03 -1.60 28.82
N ARG A 385 9.98 -1.46 29.76
CA ARG A 385 10.46 -0.15 30.25
C ARG A 385 11.71 0.30 29.52
N LEU A 386 11.64 1.47 28.92
CA LEU A 386 12.79 2.05 28.21
C LEU A 386 13.65 2.89 29.15
N SER A 387 14.98 2.76 29.05
CA SER A 387 15.92 3.65 29.75
C SER A 387 16.32 4.87 28.93
N GLU A 388 16.23 4.76 27.61
CA GLU A 388 16.64 5.79 26.66
C GLU A 388 16.02 5.47 25.29
N VAL A 389 15.72 6.49 24.49
CA VAL A 389 15.31 6.34 23.09
C VAL A 389 16.36 7.00 22.21
N ARG A 390 16.82 6.29 21.18
CA ARG A 390 17.81 6.74 20.20
C ARG A 390 17.30 6.46 18.81
N PHE A 391 16.89 7.51 18.11
CA PHE A 391 16.42 7.40 16.74
C PHE A 391 17.39 8.05 15.77
N TYR A 392 17.88 7.26 14.82
CA TYR A 392 18.73 7.74 13.74
C TYR A 392 17.85 8.12 12.55
N TYR A 393 18.18 9.23 11.89
CA TYR A 393 17.49 9.66 10.68
C TYR A 393 18.46 10.29 9.70
N GLY A 394 18.09 10.24 8.42
CA GLY A 394 18.94 10.68 7.33
C GLY A 394 18.92 12.19 7.12
N ARG A 395 19.97 12.69 6.47
CA ARG A 395 19.92 13.93 5.69
C ARG A 395 20.20 13.60 4.24
N TRP A 396 19.73 14.45 3.32
CA TRP A 396 20.07 14.31 1.91
C TRP A 396 21.14 15.32 1.53
N ASP A 397 22.25 14.82 1.00
CA ASP A 397 23.28 15.65 0.38
C ASP A 397 22.99 15.78 -1.11
N VAL A 398 22.81 17.02 -1.55
CA VAL A 398 22.72 17.37 -2.98
C VAL A 398 24.09 17.83 -3.43
N GLY A 399 24.75 17.00 -4.24
CA GLY A 399 26.05 17.32 -4.82
C GLY A 399 25.97 18.38 -5.93
N ALA A 400 27.13 18.80 -6.45
CA ALA A 400 27.18 19.54 -7.70
C ALA A 400 26.97 18.59 -8.89
N GLN A 401 26.49 19.11 -10.02
CA GLN A 401 26.35 18.34 -11.26
C GLN A 401 27.71 17.76 -11.68
N ALA A 402 27.77 16.44 -11.91
CA ALA A 402 28.98 15.69 -12.22
C ALA A 402 28.67 14.45 -13.08
N THR A 403 29.69 13.77 -13.57
CA THR A 403 29.51 12.45 -14.21
C THR A 403 29.08 11.43 -13.17
N VAL A 404 27.88 10.86 -13.34
CA VAL A 404 27.25 9.90 -12.42
C VAL A 404 27.37 8.46 -12.90
N PHE A 405 27.68 8.25 -14.17
CA PHE A 405 27.97 6.95 -14.75
C PHE A 405 28.98 7.09 -15.88
N SER A 406 29.89 6.13 -15.98
CA SER A 406 30.80 5.96 -17.11
C SER A 406 30.83 4.49 -17.52
N LEU A 407 30.81 4.24 -18.83
CA LEU A 407 30.81 2.89 -19.38
C LEU A 407 32.15 2.19 -19.14
N ILE A 408 32.13 1.15 -18.29
CA ILE A 408 33.29 0.30 -18.03
C ILE A 408 32.82 -1.17 -17.95
N PRO A 409 33.49 -2.12 -18.64
CA PRO A 409 34.53 -1.92 -19.64
C PRO A 409 33.96 -1.37 -20.97
N ALA A 410 34.79 -0.58 -21.64
CA ALA A 410 34.65 -0.17 -23.04
C ALA A 410 35.76 -0.85 -23.87
N PRO A 411 35.56 -1.11 -25.18
CA PRO A 411 34.36 -0.81 -25.98
C PRO A 411 33.23 -1.84 -25.80
N ARG A 412 32.01 -1.48 -26.22
CA ARG A 412 30.90 -2.42 -26.43
C ARG A 412 30.52 -2.48 -27.90
N ALA A 413 30.41 -3.68 -28.47
CA ALA A 413 30.02 -3.85 -29.86
C ALA A 413 28.51 -3.65 -30.03
N ILE A 414 28.12 -2.85 -31.02
CA ILE A 414 26.75 -2.67 -31.49
C ILE A 414 26.65 -3.41 -32.84
N PRO A 415 25.85 -4.48 -32.96
CA PRO A 415 25.78 -5.28 -34.17
C PRO A 415 25.37 -4.46 -35.41
N ALA A 416 25.78 -4.91 -36.59
CA ALA A 416 25.28 -4.38 -37.86
C ALA A 416 23.74 -4.52 -37.93
N ASN A 417 23.04 -3.47 -38.31
CA ASN A 417 21.57 -3.43 -38.34
C ASN A 417 20.90 -3.89 -37.02
N GLY A 418 21.57 -3.69 -35.88
CA GLY A 418 21.13 -4.15 -34.56
C GLY A 418 21.10 -3.04 -33.53
N SER A 419 20.74 -3.39 -32.30
CA SER A 419 20.74 -2.47 -31.17
C SER A 419 21.50 -3.00 -29.97
N LEU A 420 22.05 -2.09 -29.18
CA LEU A 420 22.60 -2.33 -27.85
C LEU A 420 21.79 -1.52 -26.84
N THR A 421 21.24 -2.18 -25.84
CA THR A 421 20.62 -1.53 -24.67
C THR A 421 21.53 -1.72 -23.47
N ILE A 422 21.81 -0.64 -22.76
CA ILE A 422 22.60 -0.62 -21.53
C ILE A 422 21.69 -0.15 -20.41
N GLU A 423 21.47 -1.03 -19.44
CA GLU A 423 20.85 -0.67 -18.16
C GLU A 423 21.92 -0.07 -17.24
N ILE A 424 21.71 1.18 -16.84
CA ILE A 424 22.60 1.98 -16.01
C ILE A 424 22.03 1.99 -14.60
N SER A 425 22.87 1.65 -13.62
CA SER A 425 22.58 1.84 -12.20
C SER A 425 23.49 2.93 -11.64
N TYR A 426 22.94 3.88 -10.90
CA TYR A 426 23.71 4.95 -10.25
C TYR A 426 24.31 4.52 -8.89
N GLY A 427 24.48 3.21 -8.66
CA GLY A 427 25.14 2.69 -7.47
C GLY A 427 24.36 2.95 -6.18
N GLY A 428 23.03 3.01 -6.25
CA GLY A 428 22.16 3.25 -5.09
C GLY A 428 21.91 4.72 -4.76
N GLY A 429 22.58 5.66 -5.44
CA GLY A 429 22.29 7.09 -5.34
C GLY A 429 21.15 7.52 -6.28
N LEU A 430 20.48 8.61 -5.92
CA LEU A 430 19.57 9.31 -6.83
C LEU A 430 20.37 10.31 -7.66
N VAL A 431 19.92 10.58 -8.88
CA VAL A 431 20.48 11.58 -9.76
C VAL A 431 19.34 12.49 -10.22
N ARG A 432 19.57 13.79 -10.12
CA ARG A 432 18.69 14.84 -10.63
C ARG A 432 19.32 15.55 -11.82
N ASN A 433 18.49 16.29 -12.56
CA ASN A 433 18.95 17.17 -13.65
C ASN A 433 19.87 16.42 -14.61
N THR A 434 19.54 15.15 -14.87
CA THR A 434 20.32 14.29 -15.74
C THR A 434 20.32 14.89 -17.13
N VAL A 435 21.53 15.13 -17.64
CA VAL A 435 21.73 15.69 -18.97
C VAL A 435 21.65 14.55 -19.96
N VAL A 436 20.76 14.67 -20.94
CA VAL A 436 20.67 13.69 -22.04
C VAL A 436 22.04 13.58 -22.72
N PRO A 437 22.66 12.38 -22.76
CA PRO A 437 23.98 12.23 -23.36
C PRO A 437 24.00 12.66 -24.83
N VAL A 438 24.96 13.52 -25.20
CA VAL A 438 25.09 14.08 -26.55
C VAL A 438 26.22 13.36 -27.27
N ALA A 439 26.02 13.05 -28.55
CA ALA A 439 27.04 12.42 -29.39
C ALA A 439 28.32 13.26 -29.40
N ASN A 440 29.48 12.61 -29.35
CA ASN A 440 30.82 13.18 -29.34
C ASN A 440 31.18 14.05 -28.13
N THR A 441 30.24 14.28 -27.20
CA THR A 441 30.51 14.95 -25.92
C THR A 441 30.42 13.96 -24.77
N HIS A 442 29.31 13.23 -24.68
CA HIS A 442 29.02 12.30 -23.59
C HIS A 442 29.14 10.85 -24.05
N TRP A 443 28.95 10.57 -25.33
CA TRP A 443 29.17 9.22 -25.86
C TRP A 443 29.84 9.27 -27.22
N LYS A 444 30.61 8.24 -27.55
CA LYS A 444 31.31 8.13 -28.83
C LYS A 444 31.34 6.68 -29.30
N ALA A 445 31.08 6.49 -30.60
CA ALA A 445 31.14 5.20 -31.24
C ALA A 445 32.05 5.25 -32.48
N ASN A 446 32.96 4.29 -32.61
CA ASN A 446 33.93 4.23 -33.70
C ASN A 446 33.78 2.93 -34.50
N SER A 447 34.25 2.95 -35.75
CA SER A 447 34.23 1.77 -36.63
C SER A 447 35.16 0.64 -36.17
N LEU A 448 36.10 0.93 -35.25
CA LEU A 448 37.06 -0.03 -34.67
C LEU A 448 36.98 -0.03 -33.14
N PRO A 449 37.22 -1.18 -32.49
CA PRO A 449 37.08 -1.33 -31.04
C PRO A 449 38.12 -0.54 -30.23
N ASP A 450 39.30 -0.29 -30.76
CA ASP A 450 40.38 0.45 -30.11
C ASP A 450 40.18 1.97 -30.12
N GLY A 451 39.09 2.46 -30.73
CA GLY A 451 38.78 3.88 -30.87
C GLY A 451 39.58 4.63 -31.93
N THR A 452 40.43 3.95 -32.71
CA THR A 452 41.25 4.58 -33.77
C THR A 452 40.53 4.66 -35.13
N GLY A 453 39.34 4.06 -35.25
CA GLY A 453 38.50 4.03 -36.45
C GLY A 453 37.75 5.35 -36.76
N SER A 454 36.93 5.35 -37.82
CA SER A 454 36.07 6.50 -38.15
C SER A 454 35.02 6.71 -37.05
N ASP A 455 34.73 7.97 -36.74
CA ASP A 455 33.64 8.33 -35.85
C ASP A 455 32.30 8.06 -36.55
N ASP A 456 31.64 6.98 -36.11
CA ASP A 456 30.37 6.54 -36.65
C ASP A 456 29.19 6.97 -35.74
N SER A 457 29.43 7.83 -34.74
CA SER A 457 28.42 8.26 -33.76
C SER A 457 27.18 8.87 -34.43
N GLY A 458 27.36 9.65 -35.50
CA GLY A 458 26.25 10.23 -36.27
C GLY A 458 25.40 9.22 -37.05
N SER A 459 25.89 7.98 -37.22
CA SER A 459 25.16 6.89 -37.90
C SER A 459 24.29 6.05 -36.95
N LEU A 460 24.36 6.34 -35.64
CA LEU A 460 23.57 5.67 -34.62
C LEU A 460 22.36 6.52 -34.22
N THR A 461 21.21 5.87 -34.04
CA THR A 461 20.08 6.48 -33.33
C THR A 461 20.23 6.20 -31.84
N PHE A 462 20.21 7.25 -31.02
CA PHE A 462 20.36 7.17 -29.58
C PHE A 462 19.07 7.56 -28.87
N THR A 463 18.66 6.75 -27.89
CA THR A 463 17.60 7.09 -26.95
C THR A 463 18.09 6.90 -25.52
N PHE A 464 17.82 7.87 -24.66
CA PHE A 464 18.18 7.86 -23.25
C PHE A 464 16.94 8.09 -22.40
N GLN A 465 16.81 7.31 -21.34
CA GLN A 465 15.72 7.43 -20.38
C GLN A 465 16.30 7.36 -18.97
N ASP A 466 15.98 8.34 -18.14
CA ASP A 466 16.40 8.41 -16.74
C ASP A 466 15.19 8.12 -15.83
N PHE A 467 15.44 7.34 -14.78
CA PHE A 467 14.48 6.93 -13.76
C PHE A 467 14.85 7.48 -12.37
N GLY A 468 15.86 8.36 -12.28
CA GLY A 468 16.36 8.97 -11.06
C GLY A 468 17.37 8.10 -10.34
N GLY A 469 17.08 6.83 -10.08
CA GLY A 469 18.04 5.87 -9.48
C GLY A 469 18.76 4.97 -10.48
N ALA A 470 18.32 4.98 -11.74
CA ALA A 470 18.82 4.18 -12.85
C ALA A 470 18.51 4.89 -14.17
N ALA A 471 19.13 4.45 -15.26
CA ALA A 471 18.81 4.92 -16.61
C ALA A 471 18.90 3.79 -17.63
N GLU A 472 18.28 3.97 -18.79
CA GLU A 472 18.46 3.13 -19.96
C GLU A 472 19.06 3.95 -21.10
N ALA A 473 20.16 3.45 -21.68
CA ALA A 473 20.77 3.99 -22.87
C ALA A 473 20.69 2.97 -24.00
N LYS A 474 19.96 3.30 -25.07
CA LYS A 474 19.79 2.43 -26.23
C LYS A 474 20.37 3.06 -27.49
N PHE A 475 21.23 2.29 -28.16
CA PHE A 475 21.88 2.65 -29.41
C PHE A 475 21.38 1.71 -30.50
N THR A 476 20.94 2.27 -31.63
CA THR A 476 20.50 1.50 -32.80
C THR A 476 21.40 1.83 -33.98
N ASN A 477 22.03 0.80 -34.53
CA ASN A 477 22.96 0.91 -35.65
C ASN A 477 22.24 0.60 -36.96
N SER A 478 22.29 1.53 -37.90
CA SER A 478 21.71 1.39 -39.25
C SER A 478 22.72 0.96 -40.32
N LEU A 479 24.00 0.81 -39.95
CA LEU A 479 25.06 0.41 -40.87
C LEU A 479 25.09 -1.11 -41.02
N SER A 480 25.55 -1.56 -42.20
CA SER A 480 25.80 -2.97 -42.51
C SER A 480 27.06 -3.55 -41.85
N ARG A 481 27.72 -2.78 -40.97
CA ARG A 481 28.90 -3.19 -40.19
C ARG A 481 28.68 -2.91 -38.71
N ALA A 482 29.37 -3.66 -37.86
CA ALA A 482 29.37 -3.39 -36.42
C ALA A 482 30.05 -2.05 -36.12
N VAL A 483 29.57 -1.36 -35.09
CA VAL A 483 30.15 -0.13 -34.56
C VAL A 483 30.44 -0.35 -33.08
N TYR A 484 31.50 0.25 -32.55
CA TYR A 484 31.95 0.02 -31.20
C TYR A 484 31.75 1.28 -30.36
N LEU A 485 30.90 1.18 -29.33
CA LEU A 485 30.71 2.23 -28.34
C LEU A 485 31.96 2.29 -27.44
N THR A 486 32.79 3.30 -27.64
CA THR A 486 34.08 3.47 -26.94
C THR A 486 33.97 4.35 -25.70
N MET A 487 32.90 5.15 -25.59
CA MET A 487 32.64 6.04 -24.48
C MET A 487 31.13 6.20 -24.30
N LEU A 488 30.67 6.20 -23.06
CA LEU A 488 29.35 6.67 -22.65
C LEU A 488 29.46 7.15 -21.21
N ASP A 489 29.25 8.44 -21.02
CA ASP A 489 29.14 9.12 -19.75
C ASP A 489 27.72 9.67 -19.59
N VAL A 490 27.20 9.61 -18.38
CA VAL A 490 25.96 10.27 -17.99
C VAL A 490 26.29 11.31 -16.95
N ILE A 491 25.81 12.54 -17.17
CA ILE A 491 26.01 13.66 -16.26
C ILE A 491 24.70 13.95 -15.54
N GLY A 492 24.78 14.20 -14.23
CA GLY A 492 23.66 14.64 -13.44
C GLY A 492 24.10 15.12 -12.06
N THR A 493 23.16 15.65 -11.29
CA THR A 493 23.34 16.08 -9.92
C THR A 493 23.13 14.88 -8.99
N PRO A 494 24.18 14.29 -8.40
CA PRO A 494 24.00 13.18 -7.47
C PRO A 494 23.35 13.68 -6.19
N VAL A 495 22.31 12.98 -5.77
CA VAL A 495 21.62 13.18 -4.50
C VAL A 495 21.74 11.88 -3.72
N ARG A 496 22.31 11.97 -2.52
CA ARG A 496 22.69 10.79 -1.73
C ARG A 496 22.20 10.98 -0.31
N PRO A 497 21.87 9.90 0.42
CA PRO A 497 21.84 10.01 1.86
C PRO A 497 23.22 10.49 2.33
N ALA A 498 23.22 11.44 3.26
CA ALA A 498 24.42 11.95 3.88
C ALA A 498 25.15 10.79 4.57
N SER A 499 26.49 10.84 4.60
CA SER A 499 27.29 9.78 5.22
C SER A 499 27.20 9.79 6.75
N ASP A 500 26.71 10.88 7.33
CA ASP A 500 26.40 11.00 8.75
C ASP A 500 24.89 10.79 8.98
N GLU A 501 24.57 9.91 9.93
CA GLU A 501 23.23 9.82 10.49
C GLU A 501 23.12 10.83 11.63
N VAL A 502 21.97 11.51 11.70
CA VAL A 502 21.68 12.41 12.82
C VAL A 502 20.91 11.64 13.88
N LEU A 503 21.20 11.93 15.14
CA LEU A 503 20.63 11.25 16.29
C LEU A 503 19.64 12.18 17.01
N ALA A 504 18.39 11.72 17.13
CA ALA A 504 17.43 12.23 18.09
C ALA A 504 17.46 11.34 19.35
N THR A 505 17.57 11.96 20.52
CA THR A 505 17.64 11.25 21.80
C THR A 505 16.59 11.76 22.76
N ALA A 506 15.93 10.85 23.48
CA ALA A 506 15.04 11.20 24.58
C ALA A 506 15.30 10.28 25.78
N THR A 507 15.33 10.88 26.97
CA THR A 507 15.50 10.15 28.23
C THR A 507 14.23 10.29 29.07
N PRO A 508 13.64 9.18 29.54
CA PRO A 508 12.50 9.22 30.45
C PRO A 508 12.84 9.94 31.76
N THR A 509 11.84 10.52 32.41
CA THR A 509 11.97 11.15 33.73
C THR A 509 12.16 10.12 34.86
N THR A 510 11.67 8.89 34.67
CA THR A 510 11.78 7.81 35.67
C THR A 510 12.40 6.54 35.09
N PRO A 511 13.63 6.56 34.57
CA PRO A 511 14.19 5.41 33.86
C PRO A 511 14.27 4.15 34.74
N PRO A 512 14.09 2.95 34.17
CA PRO A 512 14.31 1.70 34.88
C PRO A 512 15.76 1.57 35.37
N PRO A 513 16.01 0.76 36.41
CA PRO A 513 17.34 0.58 36.99
C PRO A 513 18.30 -0.19 36.07
N LEU A 514 17.78 -0.97 35.12
CA LEU A 514 18.57 -1.66 34.11
C LEU A 514 18.45 -0.92 32.77
N SER A 515 19.58 -0.82 32.07
CA SER A 515 19.64 -0.20 30.76
C SER A 515 18.85 -1.03 29.75
N ASN A 516 17.87 -0.41 29.11
CA ASN A 516 17.07 -0.96 28.03
C ASN A 516 16.79 0.15 26.99
N PRO A 517 17.76 0.47 26.13
CA PRO A 517 17.61 1.53 25.15
C PRO A 517 16.78 1.04 23.94
N LEU A 518 15.82 1.85 23.51
CA LEU A 518 15.16 1.67 22.23
C LEU A 518 15.98 2.34 21.13
N VAL A 519 16.46 1.56 20.17
CA VAL A 519 17.29 2.04 19.06
C VAL A 519 16.63 1.68 17.74
N HIS A 520 16.41 2.67 16.87
CA HIS A 520 15.83 2.46 15.55
C HIS A 520 16.34 3.49 14.54
N THR A 521 16.36 3.14 13.25
CA THR A 521 16.79 4.02 12.17
C THR A 521 15.66 4.25 11.18
N TYR A 522 15.37 5.52 10.89
CA TYR A 522 14.38 5.96 9.89
C TYR A 522 15.10 6.51 8.65
N PRO A 523 15.43 5.65 7.67
CA PRO A 523 16.32 6.02 6.56
C PRO A 523 15.74 7.06 5.59
N LEU A 524 14.42 7.22 5.55
CA LEU A 524 13.73 8.14 4.63
C LEU A 524 13.22 9.41 5.33
N GLN A 525 13.28 9.48 6.66
CA GLN A 525 12.94 10.68 7.42
C GLN A 525 14.10 11.66 7.45
N THR A 526 13.79 12.94 7.22
CA THR A 526 14.76 14.05 7.30
C THR A 526 14.34 15.17 8.26
N SER A 527 13.15 15.06 8.86
CA SER A 527 12.61 16.08 9.76
C SER A 527 13.03 15.84 11.22
N GLU A 528 14.03 16.60 11.68
CA GLU A 528 14.47 16.60 13.08
C GLU A 528 13.32 16.83 14.07
N PRO A 529 12.43 17.83 13.90
CA PRO A 529 11.35 18.05 14.85
C PRO A 529 10.37 16.86 14.94
N HIS A 530 10.14 16.16 13.83
CA HIS A 530 9.24 15.01 13.82
C HIS A 530 9.86 13.80 14.52
N VAL A 531 11.14 13.51 14.25
CA VAL A 531 11.83 12.37 14.84
C VAL A 531 12.08 12.61 16.33
N GLN A 532 12.42 13.84 16.74
CA GLN A 532 12.55 14.19 18.16
C GLN A 532 11.21 14.06 18.91
N ALA A 533 10.11 14.58 18.35
CA ALA A 533 8.79 14.43 18.97
C ALA A 533 8.38 12.94 19.12
N TRP A 534 8.77 12.10 18.17
CA TRP A 534 8.57 10.65 18.26
C TRP A 534 9.44 9.99 19.34
N ALA A 535 10.70 10.42 19.49
CA ALA A 535 11.57 9.96 20.57
C ALA A 535 11.01 10.34 21.95
N ASP A 536 10.59 11.60 22.11
CA ASP A 536 10.00 12.11 23.35
C ASP A 536 8.71 11.35 23.70
N TYR A 537 7.89 11.05 22.70
CA TYR A 537 6.69 10.23 22.88
C TYR A 537 7.02 8.83 23.41
N HIS A 538 7.97 8.11 22.82
CA HIS A 538 8.34 6.78 23.31
C HIS A 538 8.99 6.82 24.69
N ALA A 539 9.80 7.84 24.99
CA ALA A 539 10.39 8.01 26.31
C ALA A 539 9.31 8.23 27.38
N LYS A 540 8.29 9.04 27.10
CA LYS A 540 7.15 9.24 28.00
C LYS A 540 6.29 7.98 28.11
N ARG A 541 5.97 7.35 26.98
CA ARG A 541 5.04 6.22 26.89
C ARG A 541 5.57 4.93 27.52
N HIS A 542 6.83 4.59 27.24
CA HIS A 542 7.41 3.31 27.67
C HIS A 542 8.47 3.51 28.74
N GLY A 543 9.04 4.69 28.84
CA GLY A 543 9.98 5.01 29.90
C GLY A 543 9.26 5.38 31.18
N ASP A 544 8.41 6.41 31.17
CA ASP A 544 7.84 6.97 32.40
C ASP A 544 6.71 6.16 33.03
N THR A 545 6.11 5.26 32.28
CA THR A 545 5.04 4.38 32.73
C THR A 545 5.40 2.92 32.49
N GLN A 546 5.22 2.06 33.50
CA GLN A 546 5.24 0.62 33.28
C GLN A 546 4.08 0.30 32.34
N ARG A 547 4.39 -0.33 31.21
CA ARG A 547 3.36 -0.80 30.31
C ARG A 547 3.08 -2.26 30.58
N GLU A 548 1.79 -2.54 30.64
CA GLU A 548 1.23 -3.86 30.72
C GLU A 548 0.95 -4.36 29.29
N GLN A 549 1.41 -5.57 28.98
CA GLN A 549 0.92 -6.31 27.82
C GLN A 549 -0.41 -6.94 28.23
N ILE A 550 -1.51 -6.31 27.83
CA ILE A 550 -2.86 -6.77 28.17
C ILE A 550 -3.36 -7.64 27.03
N SER A 551 -3.71 -8.86 27.40
CA SER A 551 -4.37 -9.84 26.54
C SER A 551 -5.75 -10.13 27.11
N ILE A 552 -6.75 -9.99 26.25
CA ILE A 552 -8.16 -10.17 26.59
C ILE A 552 -8.70 -11.30 25.75
N VAL A 553 -9.48 -12.17 26.39
CA VAL A 553 -10.28 -13.16 25.69
C VAL A 553 -11.74 -12.84 25.97
N ILE A 554 -12.45 -12.44 24.91
CA ILE A 554 -13.91 -12.37 24.90
C ILE A 554 -14.45 -13.62 24.23
N ASP A 555 -15.49 -14.22 24.81
CA ASP A 555 -16.22 -15.28 24.17
C ASP A 555 -17.74 -15.04 24.18
N ALA A 556 -18.40 -15.72 23.25
CA ALA A 556 -19.85 -15.79 23.19
C ALA A 556 -20.28 -17.22 22.77
N PRO A 557 -21.40 -17.74 23.29
CA PRO A 557 -21.92 -19.06 22.90
C PRO A 557 -22.11 -19.18 21.39
N TRP A 558 -21.76 -20.33 20.82
CA TRP A 558 -21.89 -20.63 19.39
C TRP A 558 -22.64 -21.95 19.18
N PRO A 559 -23.54 -22.09 18.18
CA PRO A 559 -23.92 -21.11 17.16
C PRO A 559 -25.17 -20.26 17.52
N ASP A 560 -25.79 -20.56 18.66
CA ASP A 560 -27.02 -19.93 19.15
C ASP A 560 -26.72 -18.92 20.27
N ALA A 561 -26.05 -17.81 19.95
CA ALA A 561 -25.96 -16.67 20.86
C ALA A 561 -27.31 -15.93 20.86
N ALA A 562 -28.07 -16.06 21.95
CA ALA A 562 -29.29 -15.30 22.15
C ALA A 562 -28.98 -13.80 22.24
N THR A 563 -29.13 -13.06 21.14
CA THR A 563 -29.24 -11.58 21.09
C THR A 563 -28.15 -10.81 21.85
N ASP A 564 -26.99 -11.42 22.09
CA ASP A 564 -25.96 -10.83 22.92
C ASP A 564 -25.14 -9.84 22.08
N THR A 565 -25.04 -8.60 22.56
CA THR A 565 -24.16 -7.56 22.01
C THR A 565 -22.72 -8.07 21.90
N LEU A 566 -22.31 -9.03 22.73
CA LEU A 566 -20.98 -9.64 22.71
C LEU A 566 -20.64 -10.37 21.40
N MET A 567 -21.57 -11.11 20.79
CA MET A 567 -21.28 -11.81 19.52
C MET A 567 -21.02 -10.81 18.40
N ALA A 568 -21.79 -9.72 18.36
CA ALA A 568 -21.52 -8.61 17.44
C ALA A 568 -20.11 -8.06 17.67
N GLN A 569 -19.74 -7.79 18.93
CA GLN A 569 -18.43 -7.25 19.29
C GLN A 569 -17.26 -8.19 18.93
N VAL A 570 -17.39 -9.51 19.15
CA VAL A 570 -16.38 -10.51 18.75
C VAL A 570 -16.11 -10.48 17.24
N LEU A 571 -17.15 -10.27 16.43
CA LEU A 571 -17.08 -10.31 14.97
C LEU A 571 -16.73 -8.95 14.33
N ASP A 572 -17.12 -7.84 14.95
CA ASP A 572 -17.07 -6.49 14.34
C ASP A 572 -15.83 -5.68 14.70
N LEU A 573 -15.16 -5.97 15.82
CA LEU A 573 -13.97 -5.21 16.25
C LEU A 573 -12.85 -5.24 15.19
N ASP A 574 -12.16 -4.14 15.00
CA ASP A 574 -11.03 -4.04 14.07
C ASP A 574 -9.80 -3.38 14.72
N ILE A 575 -8.67 -3.41 14.01
CA ILE A 575 -7.43 -2.81 14.43
C ILE A 575 -7.58 -1.30 14.62
N SER A 576 -7.02 -0.79 15.72
CA SER A 576 -7.13 0.60 16.17
C SER A 576 -8.51 1.03 16.66
N ASP A 577 -9.48 0.13 16.79
CA ASP A 577 -10.71 0.41 17.54
C ASP A 577 -10.39 0.72 19.00
N ARG A 578 -11.11 1.70 19.56
CA ARG A 578 -11.09 1.97 20.99
C ARG A 578 -12.11 1.08 21.68
N ILE A 579 -11.72 0.44 22.78
CA ILE A 579 -12.59 -0.33 23.65
C ILE A 579 -12.42 0.13 25.10
N THR A 580 -13.46 -0.05 25.90
CA THR A 580 -13.43 0.22 27.34
C THR A 580 -13.40 -1.09 28.09
N ILE A 581 -12.42 -1.26 28.98
CA ILE A 581 -12.26 -2.44 29.84
C ILE A 581 -12.58 -2.05 31.27
N SER A 582 -13.34 -2.89 31.97
CA SER A 582 -13.52 -2.78 33.42
C SER A 582 -13.52 -4.16 34.10
N ASP A 583 -12.47 -4.43 34.90
CA ASP A 583 -12.31 -5.64 35.72
C ASP A 583 -11.92 -5.25 37.15
N THR A 584 -12.85 -4.64 37.88
CA THR A 584 -12.60 -4.03 39.20
C THR A 584 -13.36 -4.70 40.34
N THR A 585 -14.37 -5.52 40.03
CA THR A 585 -15.34 -6.04 41.01
C THR A 585 -14.75 -7.08 41.94
N PHE A 586 -13.97 -8.03 41.40
CA PHE A 586 -13.45 -9.15 42.19
C PHE A 586 -12.08 -8.84 42.80
N PRO A 587 -11.80 -9.21 44.07
CA PRO A 587 -10.50 -8.97 44.72
C PRO A 587 -9.30 -9.57 43.99
N PHE A 588 -9.51 -10.64 43.21
CA PHE A 588 -8.51 -11.35 42.41
C PHE A 588 -8.56 -10.99 40.92
N GLY A 589 -9.44 -10.07 40.50
CA GLY A 589 -9.48 -9.55 39.13
C GLY A 589 -8.21 -8.77 38.81
N SER A 590 -7.95 -8.58 37.52
CA SER A 590 -6.76 -7.87 37.02
C SER A 590 -6.68 -6.41 37.47
N LYS A 591 -7.80 -5.82 37.90
CA LYS A 591 -7.94 -4.39 38.26
C LYS A 591 -7.71 -3.43 37.09
N VAL A 592 -7.63 -3.95 35.87
CA VAL A 592 -7.57 -3.18 34.64
C VAL A 592 -8.89 -2.41 34.47
N ASN A 593 -8.79 -1.09 34.34
CA ASN A 593 -9.95 -0.22 34.19
C ASN A 593 -9.57 1.03 33.37
N GLY A 594 -10.10 1.14 32.16
CA GLY A 594 -9.78 2.25 31.27
C GLY A 594 -10.13 1.98 29.82
N ASP A 595 -9.67 2.87 28.95
CA ASP A 595 -9.83 2.73 27.51
C ASP A 595 -8.54 2.27 26.85
N TYR A 596 -8.68 1.42 25.84
CA TYR A 596 -7.58 0.77 25.14
C TYR A 596 -7.82 0.73 23.63
N TYR A 597 -6.75 0.80 22.84
CA TYR A 597 -6.76 0.52 21.41
C TYR A 597 -6.48 -0.95 21.13
N VAL A 598 -7.17 -1.53 20.16
CA VAL A 598 -6.87 -2.88 19.66
C VAL A 598 -5.63 -2.85 18.76
N ASP A 599 -4.59 -3.60 19.10
CA ASP A 599 -3.35 -3.71 18.31
C ASP A 599 -3.31 -4.99 17.45
N SER A 600 -3.83 -6.10 17.98
CA SER A 600 -4.00 -7.35 17.24
C SER A 600 -5.23 -8.13 17.66
N ILE A 601 -5.71 -8.97 16.73
CA ILE A 601 -6.88 -9.81 16.88
C ILE A 601 -6.54 -11.23 16.40
N SER A 602 -6.81 -12.20 17.26
CA SER A 602 -6.98 -13.60 16.87
C SER A 602 -8.42 -14.00 17.14
N ARG A 603 -9.04 -14.72 16.20
CA ARG A 603 -10.40 -15.22 16.33
C ARG A 603 -10.43 -16.70 16.08
N ARG A 604 -11.19 -17.43 16.88
CA ARG A 604 -11.42 -18.86 16.68
C ARG A 604 -12.78 -19.23 17.21
N VAL A 605 -13.36 -20.29 16.66
CA VAL A 605 -14.43 -20.99 17.35
C VAL A 605 -13.79 -22.18 18.08
N VAL A 606 -14.24 -22.47 19.30
CA VAL A 606 -13.64 -23.47 20.18
C VAL A 606 -14.70 -24.42 20.72
N ALA A 607 -14.40 -25.72 20.73
CA ALA A 607 -15.22 -26.73 21.38
C ALA A 607 -15.05 -26.74 22.91
N GLU A 608 -16.16 -26.82 23.64
CA GLU A 608 -16.20 -27.00 25.09
C GLU A 608 -16.48 -28.46 25.48
N GLN A 609 -16.18 -28.80 26.74
CA GLN A 609 -16.56 -30.09 27.30
C GLN A 609 -18.09 -30.26 27.29
N GLY A 610 -18.57 -31.35 26.70
CA GLY A 610 -20.01 -31.64 26.58
C GLY A 610 -20.64 -31.22 25.26
N GLY A 611 -19.86 -30.73 24.28
CA GLY A 611 -20.33 -30.45 22.92
C GLY A 611 -20.92 -29.06 22.71
N ALA A 612 -20.95 -28.22 23.75
CA ALA A 612 -21.14 -26.77 23.62
C ALA A 612 -19.91 -26.12 22.97
N ARG A 613 -20.08 -24.92 22.42
CA ARG A 613 -19.03 -24.24 21.65
C ARG A 613 -19.10 -22.74 21.86
N ARG A 614 -17.98 -22.05 21.65
CA ARG A 614 -17.85 -20.60 21.84
C ARG A 614 -17.05 -19.95 20.72
N ALA A 615 -17.49 -18.80 20.25
CA ALA A 615 -16.66 -17.92 19.44
C ALA A 615 -15.78 -17.11 20.38
N GLU A 616 -14.47 -17.13 20.15
CA GLU A 616 -13.46 -16.50 20.97
C GLU A 616 -12.71 -15.47 20.13
N ALA A 617 -12.56 -14.24 20.64
CA ALA A 617 -11.59 -13.28 20.14
C ALA A 617 -10.55 -12.98 21.22
N ALA A 618 -9.30 -13.28 20.91
CA ALA A 618 -8.14 -12.91 21.69
C ALA A 618 -7.60 -11.58 21.16
N LEU A 619 -7.64 -10.55 21.99
CA LEU A 619 -7.21 -9.19 21.66
C LEU A 619 -5.92 -8.88 22.40
N ARG A 620 -4.97 -8.27 21.70
CA ARG A 620 -3.88 -7.53 22.33
C ARG A 620 -4.20 -6.05 22.26
N VAL A 621 -4.07 -5.37 23.39
CA VAL A 621 -4.49 -3.98 23.50
C VAL A 621 -3.41 -3.07 24.09
N SER A 622 -3.43 -1.80 23.69
CA SER A 622 -2.62 -0.72 24.25
C SER A 622 -3.51 0.27 24.98
N PRO A 623 -3.08 0.84 26.13
CA PRO A 623 -3.83 1.93 26.75
C PRO A 623 -4.07 3.06 25.76
N VAL A 624 -5.23 3.72 25.83
CA VAL A 624 -5.47 4.95 25.06
C VAL A 624 -4.53 6.03 25.58
N ASP A 625 -3.75 6.57 24.65
CA ASP A 625 -2.58 7.39 24.93
C ASP A 625 -2.94 8.76 25.52
N LEU A 626 -1.99 9.34 26.27
CA LEU A 626 -1.91 10.77 26.53
C LEU A 626 -1.41 11.48 25.26
N ASP A 627 -2.08 12.55 24.83
CA ASP A 627 -1.81 13.38 23.65
C ASP A 627 -0.42 13.19 23.03
N TYR A 628 -0.34 12.50 21.89
CA TYR A 628 0.82 12.60 21.00
C TYR A 628 0.80 14.01 20.41
N TRP A 629 1.74 14.87 20.82
CA TRP A 629 1.83 16.22 20.29
C TRP A 629 2.27 16.15 18.82
N ILE A 630 1.30 16.22 17.91
CA ILE A 630 1.54 16.28 16.47
C ILE A 630 2.04 17.69 16.16
N LEU A 631 3.36 17.87 16.05
CA LEU A 631 3.93 19.07 15.43
C LEU A 631 3.54 19.07 13.95
N GLY A 632 2.44 19.75 13.62
CA GLY A 632 2.16 20.15 12.25
C GLY A 632 3.04 21.35 11.89
N THR A 633 3.41 21.46 10.61
CA THR A 633 3.99 22.67 10.00
C THR A 633 2.95 23.80 9.96
N GLY A 634 2.49 24.25 11.12
CA GLY A 634 1.79 25.51 11.24
C GLY A 634 2.78 26.62 10.94
N LYS A 635 2.65 27.28 9.78
CA LYS A 635 3.27 28.57 9.56
C LYS A 635 2.85 29.50 10.70
N LEU A 636 3.78 29.81 11.59
CA LEU A 636 3.69 30.95 12.48
C LEU A 636 4.12 32.21 11.70
N ASP A 637 3.54 32.50 10.53
CA ASP A 637 3.54 33.84 9.91
C ASP A 637 2.80 33.88 8.56
N ASP A 638 1.49 34.04 8.57
CA ASP A 638 0.73 34.88 7.63
C ASP A 638 -0.76 34.90 8.00
N SER A 639 -1.31 36.11 8.13
CA SER A 639 -2.63 36.39 8.69
C SER A 639 -3.79 35.92 7.79
N ALA A 640 -4.33 34.73 8.05
CA ALA A 640 -5.72 34.36 7.77
C ALA A 640 -6.08 33.11 8.60
N GLY A 641 -7.06 33.24 9.50
CA GLY A 641 -7.38 32.21 10.51
C GLY A 641 -7.81 30.87 9.92
N VAL A 642 -7.13 29.80 10.34
CA VAL A 642 -7.56 28.40 10.24
C VAL A 642 -7.04 27.65 11.47
N ASP A 643 -7.89 26.76 12.00
CA ASP A 643 -7.84 26.12 13.31
C ASP A 643 -6.49 25.48 13.70
N ASN A 644 -5.91 26.00 14.78
CA ASN A 644 -4.95 25.28 15.59
C ASN A 644 -5.67 24.13 16.29
N ALA A 645 -5.59 22.92 15.74
CA ALA A 645 -6.04 21.73 16.46
C ALA A 645 -5.06 21.39 17.58
N ARG A 646 -5.19 22.08 18.73
CA ARG A 646 -5.11 21.35 20.00
C ARG A 646 -6.29 20.38 19.97
N LEU A 647 -6.04 19.10 19.73
CA LEU A 647 -6.98 18.07 20.17
C LEU A 647 -6.88 18.03 21.70
N ALA A 648 -7.57 18.99 22.33
CA ALA A 648 -7.79 19.00 23.76
C ALA A 648 -8.85 17.94 24.07
N VAL A 649 -8.54 17.07 25.04
CA VAL A 649 -9.54 16.48 25.93
C VAL A 649 -10.12 17.58 26.81
#